data_AF-A0A9P8A9P5-F1
#
_entry.id   AF-A0A9P8A9P5-F1
#
_cell.length_a   1.000
_cell.length_b   1.000
_cell.length_c   1.000
_cell.angle_alpha   90.00
_cell.angle_beta   90.00
_cell.angle_gamma   90.00
#
_symmetry.space_group_name_H-M   'P 1'
#
loop_
_entity.id
_entity.type
_entity.pdbx_description
1 polymer ?
#
loop_
_entity_poly.entity_id
_entity_poly.type
_entity_poly.pdbx_seq_one_letter_code
_entity_poly.pdbx_strand_id
1 'polypeptide(L)'
;MDTAFIMRINIPTVILSLAVASSVYAAPAPIHLEKRGWAMDKLRELFTKAVKSLECGACVTALVAAKDISYLNKNWVLDAAAGLCSEFKVMPKDVCTGLVYSQGPVLVESVLEASLLSGDGKYICHQILGACPAQGVTSGTLTFPKAKPANASPPAHSGKTIDVLHLSDWHVDNEYVVGAEGDCNRPLCCRKYDDSPLTPKRKASTWGDYKCDSPIKLGEDLLKHVPKVANISFSILTGDVPPHDIWQQTRETVIIAEEVAYSTMESGLTTKVYPTVGNHEAGPVNLFPTKATGGDIQWLYDSLADDWSRWLPADAVNSVKHYGAYTASPAPGLRIISLNNNFCYTLNFYLYKKIKDYDPNGELKWLIAQLQAAEDAGERVWIISHVGPSQTDCLQNWSALYYQVVQRYSPHVIAEQFFGHTHYDEFALYYGPGAKNTQNAISTAWIGPSVTPYTDINPGFRVYKVDTQSWNVFDSETYVADLSQAATWDATGATPNWHLEYSARQAYGAYVPIAANQPLSASWWHNVTTVFEKNNDAFQKYWTYRSKSANRGPACPAGGPCPKEIVCNLRAGKSSDACTAIHFSVKRSDEEDDPQAKADAVDPTGLHSLYKRSEPQPWNKKLCGLTANLSSTTMRVSIHTIILSLTVASSVYAAPTPATHLDKRGWIADKLKPLFTKAIKSLECGACSAAIQGAKDVAFINKSWVLTAARELCPSIAKMPTDVCNGMVDLYGDILLDVVMKADISGGDGKLICHAVGGICPAPAIKSGTLTFPKPRPAKTIVPAPSGQLVDVLHLSDWHVDELYVPGSEAVCGKPTCCRKYADSPDKPSRAASTWGDFKCDSPVKLGQDLLKFVPKVANVSFAILTGDVPPHDVWLQTKETVDVIEKNAYGVMAALPAKVYPAVGNHESGPASLFPTPSSGGDASWLYSSLADDWSRWLPADAVNTVKNYGAYTSSPAPGFRIISLNTNFCYNMNFYLYANTKDYDPFGEIKWLVSQLQAAEDASERVWIIGHVSPSQTDCLQNWSALYYQAIQRYSPHVVAEQFFGHTHRDEFALYYGPGAKSTQNAIATAWIGPSVTPYHDLNPGFRVYKVDSKTWNIFDSQTYIADLSQAASWDASGSSPNWHLEYSARQAYGAFAPIAVNQPLSASWWHNVTNAFESNDEAFQQFYKYRGKSANLAPACAAGSTCTKELICNMRAGQSSDACASTKRKVSKRADNDNSADMTKLDELFKREEPHPWNTKLCGLPFDF
;
A
#
# COMPACT_ATOMS: atom_id res chain seq x y z
N MET A 1 -56.82 -41.10 46.08
CA MET A 1 -56.67 -40.25 47.28
C MET A 1 -55.63 -39.20 46.96
N ASP A 2 -55.96 -38.06 46.36
CA ASP A 2 -57.04 -37.08 46.62
C ASP A 2 -56.52 -35.86 47.37
N THR A 3 -56.95 -34.71 46.84
CA THR A 3 -57.19 -33.40 47.46
C THR A 3 -56.35 -32.99 48.69
N ALA A 4 -55.43 -32.02 48.64
CA ALA A 4 -55.48 -30.61 48.19
C ALA A 4 -55.79 -29.59 49.31
N PHE A 5 -55.32 -28.34 49.09
CA PHE A 5 -55.85 -27.08 49.65
C PHE A 5 -55.50 -26.80 51.15
N ILE A 6 -55.10 -25.60 51.63
CA ILE A 6 -55.05 -24.18 51.14
C ILE A 6 -53.78 -23.54 51.79
N MET A 7 -52.92 -22.70 51.16
CA MET A 7 -53.17 -21.25 50.99
C MET A 7 -52.14 -20.51 50.10
N ARG A 8 -52.66 -19.84 49.06
CA ARG A 8 -52.17 -18.62 48.38
C ARG A 8 -50.67 -18.46 48.06
N ILE A 9 -50.33 -19.06 46.92
CA ILE A 9 -49.54 -18.47 45.82
C ILE A 9 -49.51 -16.93 45.81
N ASN A 10 -48.30 -16.36 45.81
CA ASN A 10 -47.93 -15.01 45.35
C ASN A 10 -46.38 -15.01 45.21
N ILE A 11 -45.73 -15.52 44.16
CA ILE A 11 -45.55 -15.06 42.75
C ILE A 11 -44.70 -13.78 42.52
N PRO A 12 -44.76 -12.68 43.28
CA PRO A 12 -43.91 -11.51 43.01
C PRO A 12 -42.43 -11.61 43.43
N THR A 13 -42.06 -12.51 44.35
CA THR A 13 -40.71 -12.44 44.99
C THR A 13 -39.66 -13.34 44.34
N VAL A 14 -40.03 -14.51 43.80
CA VAL A 14 -39.10 -15.36 43.03
C VAL A 14 -38.91 -14.83 41.60
N ILE A 15 -39.89 -14.08 41.08
CA ILE A 15 -39.75 -13.30 39.84
C ILE A 15 -38.71 -12.18 39.97
N LEU A 16 -38.39 -11.71 41.18
CA LEU A 16 -37.39 -10.65 41.41
C LEU A 16 -35.94 -11.15 41.47
N SER A 17 -35.68 -12.47 41.49
CA SER A 17 -34.33 -13.05 41.52
C SER A 17 -33.91 -13.73 40.21
N LEU A 18 -34.84 -13.89 39.27
CA LEU A 18 -34.56 -14.31 37.88
C LEU A 18 -34.61 -13.13 36.88
N ALA A 19 -34.69 -11.89 37.37
CA ALA A 19 -34.86 -10.67 36.59
C ALA A 19 -33.60 -9.79 36.43
N VAL A 20 -32.40 -10.28 36.79
CA VAL A 20 -31.13 -9.53 36.64
C VAL A 20 -30.18 -10.18 35.61
N ALA A 21 -30.45 -11.41 35.17
CA ALA A 21 -29.60 -12.13 34.20
C ALA A 21 -30.13 -12.11 32.75
N SER A 22 -31.27 -11.46 32.49
CA SER A 22 -32.05 -11.58 31.24
C SER A 22 -32.30 -10.26 30.50
N SER A 23 -31.76 -9.13 30.98
CA SER A 23 -31.92 -7.80 30.37
C SER A 23 -30.71 -7.32 29.56
N VAL A 24 -29.57 -8.03 29.58
CA VAL A 24 -28.30 -7.49 29.06
C VAL A 24 -28.11 -7.61 27.53
N TYR A 25 -29.14 -8.00 26.78
CA TYR A 25 -29.10 -8.19 25.32
C TYR A 25 -30.16 -7.41 24.52
N ALA A 26 -31.08 -6.72 25.18
CA ALA A 26 -32.00 -5.77 24.54
C ALA A 26 -32.00 -4.48 25.37
N ALA A 27 -31.23 -3.50 24.90
CA ALA A 27 -31.13 -2.22 25.56
C ALA A 27 -30.84 -1.12 24.54
N PRO A 28 -31.32 0.12 24.77
CA PRO A 28 -31.05 1.24 23.89
C PRO A 28 -29.54 1.52 23.81
N ALA A 29 -29.11 2.21 22.75
CA ALA A 29 -27.72 2.58 22.48
C ALA A 29 -26.83 2.90 23.71
N PRO A 30 -27.30 3.64 24.75
CA PRO A 30 -26.61 3.76 26.04
C PRO A 30 -26.00 2.47 26.61
N ILE A 31 -26.65 1.30 26.61
CA ILE A 31 -26.08 0.12 27.30
C ILE A 31 -25.01 -0.61 26.49
N HIS A 32 -25.02 -0.51 25.15
CA HIS A 32 -23.89 -0.97 24.34
C HIS A 32 -22.71 0.02 24.42
N LEU A 33 -22.99 1.31 24.62
CA LEU A 33 -22.01 2.33 25.00
C LEU A 33 -21.50 2.13 26.44
N GLU A 34 -22.31 1.69 27.39
CA GLU A 34 -21.88 1.30 28.75
C GLU A 34 -21.03 0.04 28.74
N LYS A 35 -21.33 -0.94 27.86
CA LYS A 35 -20.48 -2.14 27.71
C LYS A 35 -19.16 -1.87 27.01
N ARG A 36 -19.16 -1.07 25.93
CA ARG A 36 -17.92 -0.61 25.30
C ARG A 36 -17.16 0.28 26.28
N GLY A 37 -17.83 1.22 26.93
CA GLY A 37 -17.29 2.06 28.00
C GLY A 37 -16.63 1.23 29.08
N TRP A 38 -17.37 0.33 29.73
CA TRP A 38 -16.84 -0.60 30.73
C TRP A 38 -15.65 -1.43 30.22
N ALA A 39 -15.71 -1.99 29.00
CA ALA A 39 -14.61 -2.79 28.46
C ALA A 39 -13.37 -1.93 28.15
N MET A 40 -13.57 -0.72 27.61
CA MET A 40 -12.55 0.28 27.32
C MET A 40 -11.93 0.82 28.61
N ASP A 41 -12.75 1.16 29.60
CA ASP A 41 -12.33 1.63 30.92
C ASP A 41 -11.58 0.52 31.65
N LYS A 42 -12.03 -0.74 31.56
CA LYS A 42 -11.34 -1.90 32.14
C LYS A 42 -10.02 -2.19 31.45
N LEU A 43 -9.96 -2.13 30.12
CA LEU A 43 -8.70 -2.25 29.37
C LEU A 43 -7.75 -1.11 29.70
N ARG A 44 -8.22 0.14 29.72
CA ARG A 44 -7.44 1.32 30.10
C ARG A 44 -6.95 1.22 31.54
N GLU A 45 -7.79 0.79 32.49
CA GLU A 45 -7.41 0.54 33.88
C GLU A 45 -6.31 -0.52 33.97
N LEU A 46 -6.48 -1.67 33.30
CA LEU A 46 -5.54 -2.78 33.36
C LEU A 46 -4.23 -2.49 32.63
N PHE A 47 -4.27 -1.87 31.45
CA PHE A 47 -3.08 -1.40 30.75
C PHE A 47 -2.39 -0.26 31.51
N THR A 48 -3.15 0.72 32.04
CA THR A 48 -2.61 1.74 32.96
C THR A 48 -1.89 1.10 34.14
N LYS A 49 -2.49 0.08 34.75
CA LYS A 49 -1.88 -0.63 35.87
C LYS A 49 -0.63 -1.38 35.44
N ALA A 50 -0.67 -2.13 34.35
CA ALA A 50 0.49 -2.84 33.81
C ALA A 50 1.66 -1.88 33.53
N VAL A 51 1.38 -0.78 32.83
CA VAL A 51 2.35 0.27 32.48
C VAL A 51 2.91 1.02 33.69
N LYS A 52 2.07 1.39 34.68
CA LYS A 52 2.51 2.18 35.85
C LYS A 52 3.14 1.35 36.96
N SER A 53 2.72 0.09 37.13
CA SER A 53 3.25 -0.78 38.19
C SER A 53 4.45 -1.60 37.73
N LEU A 54 4.55 -1.90 36.43
CA LEU A 54 5.49 -2.87 35.86
C LEU A 54 5.46 -4.23 36.58
N GLU A 55 4.36 -4.56 37.26
CA GLU A 55 4.18 -5.84 37.94
C GLU A 55 3.86 -6.93 36.92
N CYS A 56 4.62 -8.03 36.96
CA CYS A 56 4.38 -9.22 36.12
C CYS A 56 2.92 -9.69 36.17
N GLY A 57 2.31 -9.68 37.35
CA GLY A 57 0.90 -10.03 37.54
C GLY A 57 -0.06 -9.04 36.87
N ALA A 58 0.22 -7.73 36.93
CA ALA A 58 -0.60 -6.70 36.29
C ALA A 58 -0.50 -6.80 34.76
N CYS A 59 0.70 -6.98 34.21
CA CYS A 59 0.90 -7.18 32.78
C CYS A 59 0.20 -8.44 32.26
N VAL A 60 0.39 -9.60 32.91
CA VAL A 60 -0.28 -10.84 32.49
C VAL A 60 -1.81 -10.71 32.60
N THR A 61 -2.32 -10.03 33.63
CA THR A 61 -3.76 -9.75 33.75
C THR A 61 -4.27 -8.86 32.62
N ALA A 62 -3.49 -7.85 32.22
CA ALA A 62 -3.85 -6.98 31.10
C ALA A 62 -3.82 -7.73 29.76
N LEU A 63 -2.86 -8.62 29.53
CA LEU A 63 -2.85 -9.51 28.34
C LEU A 63 -4.02 -10.49 28.34
N VAL A 64 -4.41 -11.03 29.49
CA VAL A 64 -5.59 -11.92 29.60
C VAL A 64 -6.87 -11.14 29.32
N ALA A 65 -7.05 -9.95 29.88
CA ALA A 65 -8.20 -9.10 29.57
C ALA A 65 -8.21 -8.65 28.10
N ALA A 66 -7.05 -8.35 27.53
CA ALA A 66 -6.90 -8.08 26.10
C ALA A 66 -7.32 -9.29 25.26
N LYS A 67 -6.91 -10.51 25.63
CA LYS A 67 -7.33 -11.76 24.97
C LYS A 67 -8.84 -11.98 25.06
N ASP A 68 -9.40 -11.91 26.26
CA ASP A 68 -10.82 -12.14 26.54
C ASP A 68 -11.70 -11.13 25.79
N ILE A 69 -11.30 -9.84 25.78
CA ILE A 69 -12.01 -8.79 25.05
C ILE A 69 -11.74 -8.86 23.53
N SER A 70 -10.59 -9.38 23.07
CA SER A 70 -10.35 -9.61 21.64
C SER A 70 -11.28 -10.67 21.03
N TYR A 71 -11.77 -11.63 21.82
CA TYR A 71 -12.84 -12.54 21.38
C TYR A 71 -14.19 -11.82 21.20
N LEU A 72 -14.41 -10.67 21.83
CA LEU A 72 -15.58 -9.82 21.62
C LEU A 72 -15.37 -8.85 20.46
N ASN A 73 -14.25 -8.13 20.47
CA ASN A 73 -13.82 -7.21 19.43
C ASN A 73 -12.33 -6.85 19.58
N LYS A 74 -11.48 -7.26 18.63
CA LYS A 74 -10.04 -6.91 18.59
C LYS A 74 -9.79 -5.39 18.65
N ASN A 75 -10.62 -4.61 17.97
CA ASN A 75 -10.43 -3.16 17.84
C ASN A 75 -10.70 -2.39 19.14
N TRP A 76 -11.43 -2.95 20.11
CA TRP A 76 -11.54 -2.34 21.44
C TRP A 76 -10.20 -2.37 22.19
N VAL A 77 -9.38 -3.39 21.94
CA VAL A 77 -8.01 -3.46 22.49
C VAL A 77 -7.10 -2.44 21.81
N LEU A 78 -7.22 -2.28 20.50
CA LEU A 78 -6.48 -1.26 19.73
C LEU A 78 -6.90 0.17 20.12
N ASP A 79 -8.21 0.46 20.21
CA ASP A 79 -8.74 1.73 20.71
C ASP A 79 -8.25 2.04 22.13
N ALA A 80 -8.18 1.03 23.01
CA ALA A 80 -7.70 1.21 24.36
C ALA A 80 -6.21 1.53 24.39
N ALA A 81 -5.40 0.83 23.58
CA ALA A 81 -3.95 1.07 23.47
C ALA A 81 -3.63 2.44 22.83
N ALA A 82 -4.26 2.80 21.71
CA ALA A 82 -4.07 4.10 21.04
C ALA A 82 -4.56 5.26 21.91
N GLY A 83 -5.68 5.07 22.60
CA GLY A 83 -6.20 6.02 23.59
C GLY A 83 -5.24 6.23 24.76
N LEU A 84 -4.70 5.14 25.33
CA LEU A 84 -3.74 5.18 26.43
C LEU A 84 -2.42 5.86 26.06
N CYS A 85 -1.89 5.55 24.87
CA CYS A 85 -0.69 6.20 24.30
C CYS A 85 -0.88 7.72 24.23
N SER A 86 -2.05 8.16 23.73
CA SER A 86 -2.41 9.58 23.65
C SER A 86 -2.64 10.22 25.02
N GLU A 87 -3.28 9.50 25.95
CA GLU A 87 -3.62 9.97 27.30
C GLU A 87 -2.38 10.19 28.18
N PHE A 88 -1.39 9.30 28.08
CA PHE A 88 -0.08 9.49 28.70
C PHE A 88 0.81 10.52 28.00
N LYS A 89 0.35 11.12 26.89
CA LYS A 89 1.12 12.06 26.06
C LYS A 89 2.49 11.50 25.63
N VAL A 90 2.56 10.19 25.44
CA VAL A 90 3.78 9.48 25.02
C VAL A 90 4.22 9.97 23.64
N MET A 91 3.26 10.13 22.74
CA MET A 91 3.46 10.60 21.37
C MET A 91 2.24 11.44 20.94
N PRO A 92 2.37 12.22 19.85
CA PRO A 92 1.24 12.81 19.14
C PRO A 92 0.21 11.75 18.73
N LYS A 93 -1.07 12.16 18.69
CA LYS A 93 -2.20 11.24 18.51
C LYS A 93 -2.15 10.50 17.18
N ASP A 94 -1.71 11.16 16.12
CA ASP A 94 -1.46 10.60 14.80
C ASP A 94 -0.45 9.45 14.85
N VAL A 95 0.70 9.66 15.51
CA VAL A 95 1.73 8.64 15.68
C VAL A 95 1.23 7.47 16.55
N CYS A 96 0.59 7.76 17.69
CA CYS A 96 -0.04 6.72 18.54
C CYS A 96 -1.08 5.89 17.77
N THR A 97 -1.87 6.52 16.91
CA THR A 97 -2.89 5.84 16.11
C THR A 97 -2.23 4.99 15.03
N GLY A 98 -1.29 5.57 14.28
CA GLY A 98 -0.55 4.89 13.21
C GLY A 98 0.15 3.62 13.68
N LEU A 99 0.98 3.71 14.73
CA LEU A 99 1.69 2.56 15.31
C LEU A 99 0.75 1.44 15.78
N VAL A 100 -0.30 1.80 16.52
CA VAL A 100 -1.22 0.81 17.10
C VAL A 100 -2.07 0.14 16.01
N TYR A 101 -2.44 0.85 14.95
CA TYR A 101 -3.23 0.27 13.86
C TYR A 101 -2.40 -0.43 12.77
N SER A 102 -1.11 -0.09 12.60
CA SER A 102 -0.21 -0.79 11.67
C SER A 102 0.35 -2.08 12.28
N GLN A 103 0.84 -2.05 13.53
CA GLN A 103 1.54 -3.18 14.15
C GLN A 103 0.69 -3.95 15.20
N GLY A 104 -0.20 -3.24 15.90
CA GLY A 104 -1.03 -3.82 16.95
C GLY A 104 -1.92 -5.01 16.55
N PRO A 105 -2.47 -5.10 15.32
CA PRO A 105 -3.26 -6.27 14.91
C PRO A 105 -2.51 -7.60 15.02
N VAL A 106 -1.23 -7.65 14.62
CA VAL A 106 -0.40 -8.87 14.71
C VAL A 106 -0.15 -9.25 16.16
N LEU A 107 0.14 -8.28 17.03
CA LEU A 107 0.32 -8.52 18.47
C LEU A 107 -0.97 -9.04 19.14
N VAL A 108 -2.14 -8.48 18.80
CA VAL A 108 -3.43 -8.97 19.30
C VAL A 108 -3.69 -10.42 18.87
N GLU A 109 -3.34 -10.80 17.65
CA GLU A 109 -3.44 -12.20 17.20
C GLU A 109 -2.46 -13.12 17.93
N SER A 110 -1.22 -12.68 18.14
CA SER A 110 -0.25 -13.42 18.94
C SER A 110 -0.75 -13.66 20.37
N VAL A 111 -1.39 -12.68 20.99
CA VAL A 111 -2.02 -12.78 22.32
C VAL A 111 -3.23 -13.74 22.30
N LEU A 112 -4.02 -13.76 21.22
CA LEU A 112 -5.12 -14.71 21.02
C LEU A 112 -4.66 -16.16 20.88
N GLU A 113 -3.48 -16.42 20.31
CA GLU A 113 -2.89 -17.77 20.25
C GLU A 113 -2.10 -18.14 21.51
N ALA A 114 -1.48 -17.18 22.19
CA ALA A 114 -0.61 -17.42 23.34
C ALA A 114 -1.31 -18.07 24.55
N SER A 115 -0.65 -19.02 25.20
CA SER A 115 -1.13 -19.69 26.41
C SER A 115 -0.76 -18.88 27.66
N LEU A 116 -1.36 -17.69 27.77
CA LEU A 116 -0.98 -16.61 28.70
C LEU A 116 -0.79 -17.05 30.16
N LEU A 117 -1.68 -17.90 30.67
CA LEU A 117 -1.66 -18.40 32.06
C LEU A 117 -0.59 -19.48 32.32
N SER A 118 -0.03 -20.10 31.27
CA SER A 118 0.91 -21.23 31.36
C SER A 118 2.39 -20.88 31.14
N GLY A 119 2.69 -19.60 30.93
CA GLY A 119 4.07 -19.09 30.80
C GLY A 119 4.24 -18.04 29.71
N ASP A 120 3.57 -18.21 28.57
CA ASP A 120 3.69 -17.34 27.39
C ASP A 120 3.40 -15.87 27.73
N GLY A 121 2.42 -15.60 28.59
CA GLY A 121 2.10 -14.24 29.04
C GLY A 121 3.25 -13.61 29.83
N LYS A 122 3.98 -14.38 30.64
CA LYS A 122 5.17 -13.90 31.35
C LYS A 122 6.32 -13.61 30.39
N TYR A 123 6.46 -14.41 29.34
CA TYR A 123 7.46 -14.21 28.30
C TYR A 123 7.17 -12.91 27.52
N ILE A 124 5.94 -12.72 27.03
CA ILE A 124 5.50 -11.49 26.35
C ILE A 124 5.69 -10.27 27.27
N CYS A 125 5.27 -10.35 28.53
CA CYS A 125 5.45 -9.29 29.52
C CYS A 125 6.91 -8.97 29.86
N HIS A 126 7.82 -9.95 29.77
CA HIS A 126 9.25 -9.72 29.91
C HIS A 126 9.80 -8.98 28.70
N GLN A 127 9.52 -9.46 27.48
CA GLN A 127 10.09 -8.90 26.25
C GLN A 127 9.54 -7.51 25.89
N ILE A 128 8.23 -7.28 26.06
CA ILE A 128 7.58 -6.02 25.63
C ILE A 128 7.62 -4.93 26.71
N LEU A 129 7.51 -5.30 27.99
CA LEU A 129 7.39 -4.32 29.09
C LEU A 129 8.48 -4.40 30.16
N GLY A 130 9.36 -5.41 30.13
CA GLY A 130 10.28 -5.70 31.25
C GLY A 130 9.57 -6.11 32.56
N ALA A 131 8.25 -6.23 32.56
CA ALA A 131 7.42 -6.36 33.77
C ALA A 131 7.53 -7.73 34.45
N CYS A 132 8.00 -8.74 33.72
CA CYS A 132 8.28 -10.08 34.26
C CYS A 132 9.79 -10.36 34.28
N PRO A 133 10.29 -11.16 35.24
CA PRO A 133 11.65 -11.68 35.21
C PRO A 133 11.93 -12.47 33.92
N ALA A 134 13.18 -12.54 33.50
CA ALA A 134 13.60 -13.38 32.38
C ALA A 134 13.19 -14.84 32.63
N GLN A 135 12.58 -15.48 31.63
CA GLN A 135 12.11 -16.88 31.76
C GLN A 135 13.23 -17.92 31.62
N GLY A 136 14.45 -17.47 31.29
CA GLY A 136 15.63 -18.32 31.09
C GLY A 136 15.67 -18.97 29.70
N VAL A 137 16.88 -19.43 29.33
CA VAL A 137 17.10 -20.16 28.07
C VAL A 137 16.60 -21.59 28.22
N THR A 138 15.72 -22.00 27.32
CA THR A 138 15.06 -23.32 27.27
C THR A 138 15.21 -24.01 25.90
N SER A 139 15.90 -23.39 24.94
CA SER A 139 16.08 -23.90 23.57
C SER A 139 16.95 -25.15 23.41
N GLY A 140 17.64 -25.58 24.47
CA GLY A 140 18.45 -26.81 24.46
C GLY A 140 19.76 -26.66 23.69
N THR A 141 20.19 -27.75 23.05
CA THR A 141 21.50 -27.85 22.39
C THR A 141 21.38 -28.21 20.91
N LEU A 142 22.10 -27.49 20.06
CA LEU A 142 22.19 -27.80 18.63
C LEU A 142 22.96 -29.09 18.37
N THR A 143 22.60 -29.79 17.30
CA THR A 143 23.37 -30.91 16.75
C THR A 143 24.21 -30.43 15.57
N PHE A 144 25.52 -30.68 15.61
CA PHE A 144 26.44 -30.28 14.54
C PHE A 144 26.88 -31.50 13.71
N PRO A 145 27.06 -31.36 12.37
CA PRO A 145 27.40 -32.51 11.53
C PRO A 145 28.76 -33.13 11.86
N LYS A 146 29.74 -32.31 12.25
CA LYS A 146 31.05 -32.74 12.76
C LYS A 146 31.34 -32.08 14.11
N ALA A 147 32.18 -32.72 14.92
CA ALA A 147 32.72 -32.12 16.14
C ALA A 147 33.74 -31.02 15.80
N LYS A 148 33.94 -30.07 16.71
CA LYS A 148 34.97 -29.02 16.55
C LYS A 148 36.36 -29.67 16.51
N PRO A 149 37.24 -29.31 15.56
CA PRO A 149 38.62 -29.80 15.53
C PRO A 149 39.37 -29.48 16.83
N ALA A 150 40.16 -30.42 17.35
CA ALA A 150 40.89 -30.25 18.61
C ALA A 150 41.90 -29.08 18.57
N ASN A 151 42.51 -28.84 17.41
CA ASN A 151 43.43 -27.74 17.15
C ASN A 151 42.78 -26.66 16.25
N ALA A 152 41.58 -26.22 16.62
CA ALA A 152 40.83 -25.20 15.88
C ALA A 152 41.48 -23.79 16.02
N SER A 153 42.37 -23.44 15.10
CA SER A 153 42.99 -22.12 14.97
C SER A 153 42.71 -21.49 13.59
N PRO A 154 42.74 -20.15 13.46
CA PRO A 154 42.74 -19.49 12.14
C PRO A 154 43.96 -19.92 11.31
N PRO A 155 43.86 -19.92 9.96
CA PRO A 155 45.01 -19.85 9.07
C PRO A 155 45.98 -18.71 9.43
N ALA A 156 47.25 -18.90 9.08
CA ALA A 156 48.25 -17.84 9.18
C ALA A 156 47.87 -16.63 8.33
N HIS A 157 48.24 -15.44 8.80
CA HIS A 157 48.02 -14.18 8.08
C HIS A 157 48.98 -14.07 6.90
N SER A 158 48.50 -13.54 5.77
CA SER A 158 49.32 -13.29 4.57
C SER A 158 50.25 -12.07 4.72
N GLY A 159 49.89 -11.14 5.61
CA GLY A 159 50.55 -9.84 5.75
C GLY A 159 50.19 -8.85 4.63
N LYS A 160 49.19 -9.17 3.80
CA LYS A 160 48.64 -8.29 2.75
C LYS A 160 47.17 -8.02 3.05
N THR A 161 46.82 -6.74 3.16
CA THR A 161 45.46 -6.29 3.46
C THR A 161 44.76 -5.67 2.25
N ILE A 162 43.44 -5.76 2.24
CA ILE A 162 42.53 -4.98 1.38
C ILE A 162 41.64 -4.07 2.23
N ASP A 163 41.04 -3.06 1.59
CA ASP A 163 40.02 -2.20 2.20
C ASP A 163 38.61 -2.73 1.87
N VAL A 164 37.75 -2.81 2.88
CA VAL A 164 36.33 -3.20 2.75
C VAL A 164 35.45 -2.15 3.40
N LEU A 165 34.43 -1.67 2.69
CA LEU A 165 33.46 -0.69 3.18
C LEU A 165 32.33 -1.39 3.92
N HIS A 166 31.90 -0.82 5.04
CA HIS A 166 30.72 -1.22 5.80
C HIS A 166 29.78 -0.03 5.92
N LEU A 167 28.62 -0.17 5.27
CA LEU A 167 27.46 0.72 5.40
C LEU A 167 26.42 0.03 6.28
N SER A 168 25.72 0.80 7.10
CA SER A 168 24.68 0.30 7.99
C SER A 168 23.66 1.41 8.23
N ASP A 169 22.40 1.04 8.45
CA ASP A 169 21.33 1.92 8.93
C ASP A 169 21.31 3.21 8.08
N TRP A 170 21.08 3.00 6.78
CA TRP A 170 21.10 4.04 5.76
C TRP A 170 19.96 5.03 5.96
N HIS A 171 18.77 4.51 6.30
CA HIS A 171 17.52 5.23 6.54
C HIS A 171 17.38 6.47 5.64
N VAL A 172 17.12 6.24 4.35
CA VAL A 172 16.91 7.35 3.42
C VAL A 172 15.52 7.94 3.62
N ASP A 173 15.48 9.22 3.97
CA ASP A 173 14.24 9.96 4.05
C ASP A 173 13.98 10.68 2.71
N ASN A 174 13.16 10.04 1.88
CA ASN A 174 12.67 10.59 0.62
C ASN A 174 11.70 11.77 0.81
N GLU A 175 11.15 11.97 2.02
CA GLU A 175 10.31 13.11 2.39
C GLU A 175 11.09 14.18 3.18
N TYR A 176 12.42 14.07 3.33
CA TYR A 176 13.22 15.04 4.06
C TYR A 176 13.11 16.44 3.43
N VAL A 177 12.65 17.43 4.20
CA VAL A 177 12.49 18.81 3.77
C VAL A 177 13.52 19.73 4.42
N VAL A 178 14.45 20.22 3.59
CA VAL A 178 15.41 21.26 3.99
C VAL A 178 14.69 22.47 4.57
N GLY A 179 15.13 22.91 5.75
CA GLY A 179 14.54 24.03 6.47
C GLY A 179 13.21 23.74 7.18
N ALA A 180 12.74 22.49 7.26
CA ALA A 180 11.64 22.10 8.13
C ALA A 180 12.04 22.10 9.62
N GLU A 181 11.12 21.73 10.52
CA GLU A 181 11.41 21.61 11.95
C GLU A 181 12.26 20.36 12.24
N GLY A 182 13.50 20.58 12.62
CA GLY A 182 14.43 19.54 13.08
C GLY A 182 14.27 19.20 14.56
N ASP A 183 13.47 19.93 15.34
CA ASP A 183 13.18 19.59 16.75
C ASP A 183 11.66 19.54 17.03
N CYS A 184 11.04 18.51 16.47
CA CYS A 184 9.62 18.23 16.60
C CYS A 184 9.30 17.29 17.78
N ASN A 185 8.01 17.02 18.00
CA ASN A 185 7.49 16.12 19.04
C ASN A 185 7.10 14.72 18.50
N ARG A 186 7.53 14.36 17.29
CA ARG A 186 7.32 13.03 16.67
C ARG A 186 8.61 12.20 16.74
N PRO A 187 8.55 10.87 16.54
CA PRO A 187 9.73 10.02 16.49
C PRO A 187 10.71 10.45 15.40
N LEU A 188 10.22 10.87 14.22
CA LEU A 188 11.01 11.42 13.13
C LEU A 188 10.64 12.88 12.83
N CYS A 189 11.64 13.75 12.62
CA CYS A 189 11.48 15.17 12.30
C CYS A 189 11.98 15.52 10.87
N CYS A 190 12.23 16.80 10.57
CA CYS A 190 12.67 17.30 9.25
C CYS A 190 11.70 17.10 8.07
N ARG A 191 10.50 16.57 8.31
CA ARG A 191 9.40 16.53 7.35
C ARG A 191 8.40 17.67 7.57
N LYS A 192 7.42 17.80 6.67
CA LYS A 192 6.29 18.73 6.79
C LYS A 192 5.02 17.99 7.20
N TYR A 193 4.77 17.94 8.51
CA TYR A 193 3.49 17.50 9.09
C TYR A 193 2.45 18.63 9.09
N ASP A 194 1.16 18.29 9.14
CA ASP A 194 0.04 19.26 9.09
C ASP A 194 0.05 20.28 10.25
N ASP A 195 0.65 19.94 11.39
CA ASP A 195 0.80 20.80 12.58
C ASP A 195 2.21 21.44 12.70
N SER A 196 3.03 21.34 11.66
CA SER A 196 4.39 21.92 11.65
C SER A 196 4.33 23.43 11.87
N PRO A 197 5.20 24.00 12.71
CA PRO A 197 5.20 25.44 12.95
C PRO A 197 5.59 26.21 11.68
N LEU A 198 4.86 27.30 11.38
CA LEU A 198 5.14 28.19 10.24
C LEU A 198 6.58 28.74 10.23
N THR A 199 7.17 28.86 11.42
CA THR A 199 8.60 29.14 11.61
C THR A 199 9.17 28.03 12.48
N PRO A 200 10.06 27.17 11.96
CA PRO A 200 10.70 26.13 12.76
C PRO A 200 11.60 26.77 13.81
N LYS A 201 11.59 26.20 15.02
CA LYS A 201 12.52 26.53 16.11
C LYS A 201 13.95 26.20 15.71
N ARG A 202 14.13 25.06 15.04
CA ARG A 202 15.42 24.60 14.52
C ARG A 202 15.25 24.14 13.09
N LYS A 203 15.90 24.83 12.16
CA LYS A 203 15.84 24.49 10.73
C LYS A 203 16.67 23.25 10.44
N ALA A 204 16.03 22.24 9.85
CA ALA A 204 16.69 21.10 9.23
C ALA A 204 17.74 21.55 8.20
N SER A 205 18.98 21.05 8.29
CA SER A 205 20.04 21.38 7.33
C SER A 205 19.82 20.68 5.98
N THR A 206 20.47 21.14 4.90
CA THR A 206 20.53 20.40 3.62
C THR A 206 21.25 19.05 3.75
N TRP A 207 22.01 18.83 4.84
CA TRP A 207 22.89 17.68 5.04
C TRP A 207 22.43 16.68 6.11
N GLY A 208 21.21 16.84 6.66
CA GLY A 208 20.68 16.02 7.75
C GLY A 208 20.59 16.78 9.08
N ASP A 209 19.95 16.17 10.07
CA ASP A 209 19.80 16.74 11.41
C ASP A 209 19.62 15.61 12.44
N TYR A 210 20.09 15.82 13.67
CA TYR A 210 20.12 14.88 14.78
C TYR A 210 18.78 14.22 15.20
N LYS A 211 17.60 14.71 14.79
CA LYS A 211 16.31 14.02 15.03
C LYS A 211 15.64 13.53 13.75
N CYS A 212 16.44 13.34 12.72
CA CYS A 212 16.00 13.14 11.37
C CYS A 212 16.84 12.06 10.70
N ASP A 213 16.29 11.52 9.63
CA ASP A 213 16.96 10.50 8.82
C ASP A 213 17.75 11.13 7.67
N SER A 214 18.46 10.29 6.91
CA SER A 214 19.41 10.72 5.88
C SER A 214 18.66 11.34 4.69
N PRO A 215 18.86 12.64 4.36
CA PRO A 215 18.51 13.11 3.02
C PRO A 215 19.41 12.42 1.99
N ILE A 216 18.87 12.07 0.81
CA ILE A 216 19.59 11.40 -0.30
C ILE A 216 20.97 12.03 -0.54
N LYS A 217 21.04 13.37 -0.52
CA LYS A 217 22.24 14.18 -0.73
C LYS A 217 23.39 13.87 0.25
N LEU A 218 23.10 13.48 1.49
CA LEU A 218 24.11 13.08 2.47
C LEU A 218 24.78 11.78 2.04
N GLY A 219 23.98 10.78 1.64
CA GLY A 219 24.46 9.51 1.10
C GLY A 219 25.30 9.68 -0.16
N GLU A 220 24.86 10.54 -1.10
CA GLU A 220 25.67 10.85 -2.28
C GLU A 220 27.04 11.46 -1.94
N ASP A 221 27.12 12.35 -0.94
CA ASP A 221 28.37 13.02 -0.56
C ASP A 221 29.32 12.08 0.18
N LEU A 222 28.78 11.22 1.04
CA LEU A 222 29.48 10.09 1.67
C LEU A 222 30.16 9.23 0.60
N LEU A 223 29.42 8.77 -0.40
CA LEU A 223 29.96 7.93 -1.47
C LEU A 223 30.99 8.67 -2.34
N LYS A 224 30.87 9.99 -2.52
CA LYS A 224 31.90 10.84 -3.15
C LYS A 224 33.14 11.03 -2.26
N HIS A 225 33.08 10.73 -0.96
CA HIS A 225 34.22 10.78 -0.04
C HIS A 225 34.97 9.45 0.06
N VAL A 226 34.28 8.31 0.10
CA VAL A 226 34.86 6.95 0.19
C VAL A 226 36.14 6.74 -0.66
N PRO A 227 36.14 7.00 -1.99
CA PRO A 227 37.33 6.74 -2.83
C PRO A 227 38.50 7.70 -2.59
N LYS A 228 38.35 8.73 -1.74
CA LYS A 228 39.43 9.64 -1.33
C LYS A 228 40.22 9.10 -0.13
N VAL A 229 39.64 8.18 0.64
CA VAL A 229 40.21 7.66 1.89
C VAL A 229 40.56 6.17 1.84
N ALA A 230 39.91 5.39 0.98
CA ALA A 230 40.12 3.95 0.89
C ALA A 230 39.94 3.44 -0.55
N ASN A 231 40.68 2.38 -0.91
CA ASN A 231 40.52 1.68 -2.19
C ASN A 231 39.68 0.42 -2.01
N ILE A 232 38.37 0.61 -1.92
CA ILE A 232 37.39 -0.42 -1.58
C ILE A 232 37.45 -1.58 -2.58
N SER A 233 37.57 -2.80 -2.08
CA SER A 233 37.55 -4.03 -2.89
C SER A 233 36.14 -4.62 -3.05
N PHE A 234 35.33 -4.51 -2.00
CA PHE A 234 33.88 -4.75 -2.00
C PHE A 234 33.25 -4.04 -0.79
N SER A 235 31.92 -3.96 -0.77
CA SER A 235 31.17 -3.33 0.32
C SER A 235 30.19 -4.33 0.95
N ILE A 236 29.91 -4.18 2.24
CA ILE A 236 28.79 -4.84 2.93
C ILE A 236 27.77 -3.78 3.38
N LEU A 237 26.49 -4.13 3.33
CA LEU A 237 25.38 -3.31 3.82
C LEU A 237 24.57 -4.12 4.85
N THR A 238 24.51 -3.65 6.10
CA THR A 238 23.84 -4.38 7.20
C THR A 238 22.36 -4.03 7.40
N GLY A 239 21.66 -3.62 6.33
CA GLY A 239 20.21 -3.38 6.34
C GLY A 239 19.79 -1.99 6.86
N ASP A 240 18.49 -1.86 7.12
CA ASP A 240 17.80 -0.64 7.54
C ASP A 240 17.96 0.54 6.56
N VAL A 241 17.31 0.38 5.42
CA VAL A 241 17.26 1.34 4.32
C VAL A 241 16.08 2.30 4.40
N PRO A 242 14.84 1.89 4.75
CA PRO A 242 13.71 2.81 4.93
C PRO A 242 13.81 3.64 6.23
N PRO A 243 13.17 4.83 6.31
CA PRO A 243 13.32 5.75 7.44
C PRO A 243 12.51 5.36 8.70
N HIS A 244 12.50 6.22 9.73
CA HIS A 244 11.82 6.04 11.02
C HIS A 244 10.38 6.59 11.06
N ASP A 245 9.70 6.71 9.92
CA ASP A 245 8.29 7.11 9.81
C ASP A 245 7.32 5.94 10.08
N ILE A 246 7.70 5.07 11.01
CA ILE A 246 7.12 3.76 11.35
C ILE A 246 5.61 3.73 11.70
N TRP A 247 4.99 4.89 11.87
CA TRP A 247 3.55 5.04 12.09
C TRP A 247 2.74 5.22 10.81
N GLN A 248 3.38 5.47 9.67
CA GLN A 248 2.74 5.77 8.38
C GLN A 248 3.29 4.97 7.18
N GLN A 249 4.23 4.05 7.42
CA GLN A 249 4.82 3.20 6.39
C GLN A 249 3.84 2.22 5.75
N THR A 250 3.96 2.08 4.43
CA THR A 250 3.33 1.04 3.62
C THR A 250 4.40 0.25 2.85
N ARG A 251 4.00 -0.80 2.11
CA ARG A 251 4.93 -1.58 1.27
C ARG A 251 5.56 -0.72 0.18
N GLU A 252 4.74 0.15 -0.39
CA GLU A 252 5.10 1.03 -1.50
C GLU A 252 6.11 2.09 -1.04
N THR A 253 5.94 2.66 0.16
CA THR A 253 6.89 3.66 0.69
C THR A 253 8.25 3.04 1.00
N VAL A 254 8.32 1.79 1.48
CA VAL A 254 9.60 1.12 1.76
C VAL A 254 10.31 0.70 0.47
N ILE A 255 9.59 0.15 -0.53
CA ILE A 255 10.16 -0.18 -1.85
C ILE A 255 10.76 1.07 -2.53
N ILE A 256 10.08 2.23 -2.43
CA ILE A 256 10.60 3.48 -2.98
C ILE A 256 11.88 3.93 -2.26
N ALA A 257 11.95 3.79 -0.93
CA ALA A 257 13.16 4.13 -0.17
C ALA A 257 14.32 3.18 -0.51
N GLU A 258 14.03 1.88 -0.64
CA GLU A 258 14.97 0.84 -1.05
C GLU A 258 15.61 1.13 -2.41
N GLU A 259 14.83 1.25 -3.49
CA GLU A 259 15.35 1.54 -4.84
C GLU A 259 16.11 2.88 -4.87
N VAL A 260 15.64 3.93 -4.17
CA VAL A 260 16.38 5.20 -4.09
C VAL A 260 17.76 5.01 -3.47
N ALA A 261 17.88 4.26 -2.37
CA ALA A 261 19.15 4.00 -1.74
C ALA A 261 20.04 3.07 -2.58
N TYR A 262 19.51 1.97 -3.11
CA TYR A 262 20.28 0.99 -3.87
C TYR A 262 20.79 1.58 -5.19
N SER A 263 19.98 2.35 -5.91
CA SER A 263 20.42 3.12 -7.07
C SER A 263 21.44 4.22 -6.72
N THR A 264 21.31 4.87 -5.55
CA THR A 264 22.34 5.80 -5.05
C THR A 264 23.68 5.06 -4.81
N MET A 265 23.65 3.90 -4.15
CA MET A 265 24.84 3.08 -3.91
C MET A 265 25.48 2.57 -5.20
N GLU A 266 24.69 2.06 -6.15
CA GLU A 266 25.18 1.60 -7.45
C GLU A 266 25.84 2.73 -8.26
N SER A 267 25.28 3.95 -8.23
CA SER A 267 25.87 5.10 -8.92
C SER A 267 27.15 5.61 -8.24
N GLY A 268 27.28 5.46 -6.92
CA GLY A 268 28.39 5.97 -6.13
C GLY A 268 29.55 4.97 -5.91
N LEU A 269 29.33 3.66 -6.09
CA LEU A 269 30.31 2.61 -5.83
C LEU A 269 30.63 1.81 -7.09
N THR A 270 31.93 1.65 -7.38
CA THR A 270 32.43 0.84 -8.49
C THR A 270 32.61 -0.64 -8.16
N THR A 271 32.25 -1.06 -6.94
CA THR A 271 32.39 -2.44 -6.45
C THR A 271 31.06 -2.99 -5.93
N LYS A 272 30.97 -4.32 -5.85
CA LYS A 272 29.74 -5.00 -5.40
C LYS A 272 29.42 -4.67 -3.95
N VAL A 273 28.14 -4.45 -3.68
CA VAL A 273 27.57 -4.37 -2.33
C VAL A 273 26.95 -5.73 -2.00
N TYR A 274 27.22 -6.24 -0.80
CA TYR A 274 26.62 -7.45 -0.25
C TYR A 274 25.67 -7.06 0.90
N PRO A 275 24.36 -6.96 0.63
CA PRO A 275 23.37 -6.50 1.61
C PRO A 275 22.83 -7.62 2.51
N THR A 276 22.06 -7.24 3.53
CA THR A 276 21.22 -8.09 4.37
C THR A 276 19.91 -7.36 4.67
N VAL A 277 18.87 -8.11 5.07
CA VAL A 277 17.58 -7.57 5.51
C VAL A 277 17.73 -7.03 6.95
N GLY A 278 17.31 -5.79 7.19
CA GLY A 278 17.13 -5.20 8.52
C GLY A 278 15.68 -5.25 8.99
N ASN A 279 15.32 -4.53 10.06
CA ASN A 279 13.94 -4.53 10.57
C ASN A 279 13.05 -3.45 9.93
N HIS A 280 13.63 -2.43 9.27
CA HIS A 280 12.88 -1.37 8.57
C HIS A 280 12.46 -1.72 7.13
N GLU A 281 13.04 -2.74 6.50
CA GLU A 281 12.67 -3.22 5.16
C GLU A 281 11.19 -3.69 5.06
N ALA A 282 10.55 -4.08 6.16
CA ALA A 282 9.13 -4.43 6.15
C ALA A 282 8.23 -3.19 6.30
N GLY A 283 7.18 -3.09 5.48
CA GLY A 283 6.07 -2.16 5.66
C GLY A 283 4.78 -2.90 6.03
N PRO A 284 4.30 -2.89 7.29
CA PRO A 284 4.82 -2.15 8.46
C PRO A 284 6.10 -2.75 9.07
N VAL A 285 6.90 -1.86 9.68
CA VAL A 285 8.19 -2.14 10.33
C VAL A 285 8.17 -3.36 11.24
N ASN A 286 9.28 -4.10 11.30
CA ASN A 286 9.53 -5.25 12.20
C ASN A 286 8.71 -6.53 11.92
N LEU A 287 7.66 -6.48 11.08
CA LEU A 287 6.69 -7.55 10.95
C LEU A 287 7.09 -8.63 9.91
N PHE A 288 8.01 -9.52 10.30
CA PHE A 288 8.48 -10.63 9.46
C PHE A 288 7.80 -11.97 9.81
N PRO A 289 6.72 -12.37 9.13
CA PRO A 289 6.06 -13.66 9.34
C PRO A 289 6.95 -14.85 8.97
N THR A 290 6.66 -15.97 9.61
CA THR A 290 7.33 -17.26 9.39
C THR A 290 6.35 -18.25 8.72
N LYS A 291 6.88 -19.33 8.15
CA LYS A 291 6.06 -20.43 7.60
C LYS A 291 5.13 -21.06 8.65
N ALA A 292 5.49 -20.99 9.94
CA ALA A 292 4.70 -21.54 11.05
C ALA A 292 3.64 -20.57 11.62
N THR A 293 3.75 -19.27 11.33
CA THR A 293 2.85 -18.23 11.86
C THR A 293 1.85 -17.71 10.82
N GLY A 294 2.15 -17.91 9.53
CA GLY A 294 1.40 -17.31 8.43
C GLY A 294 1.60 -15.80 8.32
N GLY A 295 1.18 -15.22 7.20
CA GLY A 295 1.37 -13.81 6.84
C GLY A 295 2.00 -13.68 5.44
N ASP A 296 2.11 -12.44 4.97
CA ASP A 296 2.65 -12.13 3.64
C ASP A 296 3.90 -11.24 3.75
N ILE A 297 5.03 -11.82 3.35
CA ILE A 297 6.36 -11.20 3.26
C ILE A 297 7.03 -11.48 1.91
N GLN A 298 6.37 -12.23 1.01
CA GLN A 298 6.96 -12.65 -0.25
C GLN A 298 7.21 -11.45 -1.17
N TRP A 299 6.31 -10.46 -1.14
CA TRP A 299 6.45 -9.18 -1.84
C TRP A 299 7.81 -8.50 -1.56
N LEU A 300 8.30 -8.56 -0.31
CA LEU A 300 9.56 -7.95 0.09
C LEU A 300 10.75 -8.76 -0.43
N TYR A 301 10.70 -10.09 -0.27
CA TYR A 301 11.78 -10.96 -0.74
C TYR A 301 11.91 -10.98 -2.27
N ASP A 302 10.80 -10.81 -3.00
CA ASP A 302 10.82 -10.64 -4.45
C ASP A 302 11.44 -9.28 -4.83
N SER A 303 11.00 -8.19 -4.20
CA SER A 303 11.54 -6.83 -4.42
C SER A 303 13.04 -6.75 -4.15
N LEU A 304 13.48 -7.17 -2.95
CA LEU A 304 14.90 -7.16 -2.56
C LEU A 304 15.75 -8.05 -3.47
N ALA A 305 15.24 -9.18 -3.93
CA ALA A 305 15.98 -10.04 -4.84
C ALA A 305 16.12 -9.45 -6.25
N ASP A 306 15.07 -8.79 -6.76
CA ASP A 306 15.13 -8.11 -8.05
C ASP A 306 16.07 -6.90 -7.97
N ASP A 307 16.03 -6.11 -6.90
CA ASP A 307 16.98 -5.02 -6.65
C ASP A 307 18.41 -5.52 -6.48
N TRP A 308 18.66 -6.49 -5.61
CA TRP A 308 20.01 -6.96 -5.31
C TRP A 308 20.62 -7.81 -6.44
N SER A 309 19.84 -8.15 -7.48
CA SER A 309 20.33 -8.82 -8.69
C SER A 309 21.44 -8.03 -9.41
N ARG A 310 21.49 -6.70 -9.22
CA ARG A 310 22.57 -5.83 -9.72
C ARG A 310 23.95 -6.13 -9.12
N TRP A 311 24.02 -6.76 -7.94
CA TRP A 311 25.28 -7.14 -7.27
C TRP A 311 25.46 -8.65 -7.08
N LEU A 312 24.38 -9.37 -6.74
CA LEU A 312 24.43 -10.76 -6.32
C LEU A 312 24.44 -11.75 -7.50
N PRO A 313 25.08 -12.93 -7.38
CA PRO A 313 24.95 -13.99 -8.36
C PRO A 313 23.55 -14.62 -8.31
N ALA A 314 23.12 -15.25 -9.42
CA ALA A 314 21.73 -15.71 -9.60
C ALA A 314 21.26 -16.76 -8.56
N ASP A 315 22.17 -17.57 -8.03
CA ASP A 315 21.89 -18.53 -6.94
C ASP A 315 21.65 -17.84 -5.59
N ALA A 316 22.39 -16.77 -5.31
CA ALA A 316 22.15 -15.90 -4.17
C ALA A 316 20.81 -15.15 -4.32
N VAL A 317 20.54 -14.54 -5.48
CA VAL A 317 19.25 -13.87 -5.79
C VAL A 317 18.07 -14.83 -5.58
N ASN A 318 18.16 -16.06 -6.11
CA ASN A 318 17.11 -17.05 -5.90
C ASN A 318 16.97 -17.45 -4.42
N SER A 319 18.06 -17.46 -3.65
CA SER A 319 18.01 -17.71 -2.20
C SER A 319 17.30 -16.57 -1.45
N VAL A 320 17.54 -15.31 -1.85
CA VAL A 320 16.83 -14.14 -1.29
C VAL A 320 15.31 -14.28 -1.52
N LYS A 321 14.85 -14.58 -2.74
CA LYS A 321 13.40 -14.77 -3.02
C LYS A 321 12.73 -15.80 -2.11
N HIS A 322 13.44 -16.84 -1.69
CA HIS A 322 12.86 -17.94 -0.91
C HIS A 322 13.01 -17.80 0.62
N TYR A 323 13.97 -17.01 1.09
CA TYR A 323 14.39 -17.01 2.51
C TYR A 323 14.76 -15.63 3.07
N GLY A 324 14.91 -14.59 2.24
CA GLY A 324 15.53 -13.32 2.64
C GLY A 324 17.02 -13.44 3.05
N ALA A 325 17.67 -14.54 2.70
CA ALA A 325 19.03 -14.90 3.14
C ALA A 325 19.80 -15.57 1.99
N TYR A 326 21.13 -15.43 1.97
CA TYR A 326 21.96 -15.99 0.89
C TYR A 326 23.42 -16.24 1.30
N THR A 327 24.17 -16.92 0.44
CA THR A 327 25.63 -16.99 0.51
C THR A 327 26.26 -16.46 -0.76
N ALA A 328 27.36 -15.73 -0.67
CA ALA A 328 28.14 -15.27 -1.82
C ALA A 328 29.65 -15.34 -1.53
N SER A 329 30.48 -15.48 -2.57
CA SER A 329 31.94 -15.52 -2.41
C SER A 329 32.58 -14.30 -3.07
N PRO A 330 32.91 -13.23 -2.31
CA PRO A 330 33.52 -12.01 -2.88
C PRO A 330 34.97 -12.22 -3.35
N ALA A 331 35.68 -13.21 -2.78
CA ALA A 331 37.05 -13.54 -3.10
C ALA A 331 37.33 -15.03 -2.85
N PRO A 332 38.34 -15.65 -3.51
CA PRO A 332 38.70 -17.04 -3.26
C PRO A 332 39.05 -17.29 -1.79
N GLY A 333 38.41 -18.29 -1.17
CA GLY A 333 38.62 -18.64 0.24
C GLY A 333 37.83 -17.79 1.25
N LEU A 334 37.00 -16.85 0.80
CA LEU A 334 36.06 -16.09 1.64
C LEU A 334 34.62 -16.31 1.16
N ARG A 335 33.75 -16.72 2.09
CA ARG A 335 32.29 -16.79 1.91
C ARG A 335 31.61 -15.78 2.84
N ILE A 336 30.76 -14.93 2.28
CA ILE A 336 29.77 -14.15 3.01
C ILE A 336 28.51 -15.00 3.17
N ILE A 337 27.95 -15.03 4.39
CA ILE A 337 26.62 -15.56 4.69
C ILE A 337 25.77 -14.40 5.21
N SER A 338 24.70 -14.07 4.49
CA SER A 338 23.72 -13.04 4.84
C SER A 338 22.49 -13.69 5.47
N LEU A 339 22.07 -13.22 6.64
CA LEU A 339 20.99 -13.79 7.47
C LEU A 339 19.84 -12.81 7.68
N ASN A 340 18.60 -13.31 7.67
CA ASN A 340 17.41 -12.54 8.03
C ASN A 340 17.06 -12.76 9.51
N ASN A 341 17.88 -12.19 10.40
CA ASN A 341 17.72 -12.40 11.83
C ASN A 341 16.57 -11.60 12.49
N ASN A 342 15.66 -11.01 11.69
CA ASN A 342 14.34 -10.62 12.16
C ASN A 342 13.55 -11.78 12.79
N PHE A 343 13.94 -13.03 12.51
CA PHE A 343 13.44 -14.22 13.20
C PHE A 343 13.93 -14.39 14.65
N CYS A 344 14.81 -13.50 15.13
CA CYS A 344 15.14 -13.36 16.54
C CYS A 344 14.65 -12.05 17.17
N TYR A 345 14.17 -11.09 16.40
CA TYR A 345 13.93 -9.73 16.89
C TYR A 345 12.68 -9.61 17.79
N THR A 346 12.80 -8.94 18.94
CA THR A 346 11.74 -8.87 19.98
C THR A 346 10.50 -8.10 19.55
N LEU A 347 10.61 -7.15 18.62
CA LEU A 347 9.46 -6.42 18.06
C LEU A 347 8.82 -7.11 16.84
N ASN A 348 9.38 -8.23 16.36
CA ASN A 348 8.70 -9.06 15.38
C ASN A 348 7.55 -9.84 16.05
N PHE A 349 6.36 -9.22 16.08
CA PHE A 349 5.24 -9.74 16.85
C PHE A 349 4.74 -11.12 16.39
N TYR A 350 5.05 -11.56 15.16
CA TYR A 350 4.73 -12.92 14.69
C TYR A 350 5.39 -14.02 15.54
N LEU A 351 6.59 -13.78 16.07
CA LEU A 351 7.31 -14.78 16.88
C LEU A 351 6.52 -15.16 18.15
N TYR A 352 5.66 -14.28 18.66
CA TYR A 352 4.81 -14.57 19.81
C TYR A 352 3.63 -15.51 19.51
N LYS A 353 3.25 -15.73 18.23
CA LYS A 353 2.29 -16.80 17.85
C LYS A 353 2.86 -18.21 18.08
N LYS A 354 4.20 -18.35 18.08
CA LYS A 354 4.91 -19.65 18.14
C LYS A 354 6.19 -19.53 18.99
N ILE A 355 6.08 -19.04 20.24
CA ILE A 355 7.21 -18.76 21.17
C ILE A 355 8.21 -19.93 21.36
N LYS A 356 7.80 -21.16 21.10
CA LYS A 356 8.62 -22.38 21.22
C LYS A 356 9.29 -22.82 19.91
N ASP A 357 9.06 -22.11 18.81
CA ASP A 357 9.84 -22.23 17.58
C ASP A 357 11.12 -21.41 17.74
N TYR A 358 12.20 -22.07 18.16
CA TYR A 358 13.48 -21.42 18.49
C TYR A 358 14.42 -21.30 17.28
N ASP A 359 14.08 -21.90 16.15
CA ASP A 359 14.78 -21.78 14.88
C ASP A 359 13.77 -21.55 13.74
N PRO A 360 13.09 -20.39 13.71
CA PRO A 360 12.02 -20.15 12.76
C PRO A 360 12.50 -20.28 11.31
N ASN A 361 11.67 -20.92 10.48
CA ASN A 361 12.01 -21.31 9.10
C ASN A 361 13.23 -22.26 8.95
N GLY A 362 13.91 -22.65 10.03
CA GLY A 362 15.13 -23.45 10.00
C GLY A 362 16.39 -22.68 9.59
N GLU A 363 16.45 -21.37 9.85
CA GLU A 363 17.57 -20.51 9.47
C GLU A 363 18.90 -20.92 10.13
N LEU A 364 18.92 -21.20 11.43
CA LEU A 364 20.12 -21.66 12.13
C LEU A 364 20.54 -23.05 11.64
N LYS A 365 19.60 -23.94 11.36
CA LYS A 365 19.88 -25.22 10.69
C LYS A 365 20.53 -25.02 9.31
N TRP A 366 20.06 -24.06 8.52
CA TRP A 366 20.67 -23.71 7.23
C TRP A 366 22.07 -23.12 7.41
N LEU A 367 22.25 -22.16 8.34
CA LEU A 367 23.53 -21.56 8.69
C LEU A 367 24.56 -22.62 9.11
N ILE A 368 24.18 -23.60 9.93
CA ILE A 368 25.04 -24.73 10.34
C ILE A 368 25.50 -25.54 9.13
N ALA A 369 24.64 -25.75 8.13
CA ALA A 369 24.99 -26.47 6.90
C ALA A 369 25.96 -25.65 6.03
N GLN A 370 25.74 -24.33 5.89
CA GLN A 370 26.65 -23.45 5.15
C GLN A 370 28.03 -23.32 5.81
N LEU A 371 28.08 -23.20 7.14
CA LEU A 371 29.31 -23.18 7.92
C LEU A 371 30.05 -24.52 7.87
N GLN A 372 29.34 -25.66 7.88
CA GLN A 372 29.98 -26.96 7.70
C GLN A 372 30.54 -27.13 6.28
N ALA A 373 29.83 -26.64 5.25
CA ALA A 373 30.31 -26.66 3.88
C ALA A 373 31.57 -25.79 3.69
N ALA A 374 31.62 -24.62 4.34
CA ALA A 374 32.81 -23.77 4.37
C ALA A 374 33.98 -24.44 5.13
N GLU A 375 33.72 -25.07 6.28
CA GLU A 375 34.72 -25.86 7.02
C GLU A 375 35.33 -26.97 6.17
N ASP A 376 34.48 -27.69 5.43
CA ASP A 376 34.86 -28.82 4.57
C ASP A 376 35.63 -28.35 3.32
N ALA A 377 35.35 -27.14 2.82
CA ALA A 377 36.06 -26.50 1.73
C ALA A 377 37.35 -25.78 2.16
N GLY A 378 37.61 -25.63 3.47
CA GLY A 378 38.73 -24.86 3.99
C GLY A 378 38.59 -23.34 3.82
N GLU A 379 37.36 -22.85 3.64
CA GLU A 379 37.04 -21.43 3.49
C GLU A 379 36.92 -20.73 4.85
N ARG A 380 37.17 -19.40 4.86
CA ARG A 380 36.77 -18.53 5.97
C ARG A 380 35.42 -17.90 5.69
N VAL A 381 34.69 -17.62 6.76
CA VAL A 381 33.34 -17.09 6.69
C VAL A 381 33.24 -15.73 7.35
N TRP A 382 32.57 -14.82 6.68
CA TRP A 382 31.98 -13.61 7.24
C TRP A 382 30.47 -13.81 7.37
N ILE A 383 29.92 -13.55 8.55
CA ILE A 383 28.47 -13.49 8.73
C ILE A 383 28.05 -12.02 8.70
N ILE A 384 27.09 -11.66 7.86
CA ILE A 384 26.44 -10.35 7.87
C ILE A 384 24.96 -10.53 8.25
N SER A 385 24.44 -9.63 9.08
CA SER A 385 23.01 -9.55 9.41
C SER A 385 22.74 -8.17 10.03
N HIS A 386 21.54 -7.94 10.56
CA HIS A 386 21.17 -6.64 11.10
C HIS A 386 21.21 -6.60 12.64
N VAL A 387 20.24 -7.21 13.33
CA VAL A 387 20.09 -7.13 14.80
C VAL A 387 21.20 -7.90 15.50
N GLY A 388 22.04 -7.28 16.33
CA GLY A 388 23.13 -8.02 16.98
C GLY A 388 22.61 -9.10 17.96
N PRO A 389 22.94 -10.40 17.81
CA PRO A 389 22.42 -11.45 18.69
C PRO A 389 22.86 -11.33 20.16
N SER A 390 23.87 -10.49 20.41
CA SER A 390 24.34 -10.06 21.73
C SER A 390 23.40 -9.09 22.47
N GLN A 391 22.52 -8.40 21.74
CA GLN A 391 21.68 -7.31 22.24
C GLN A 391 20.39 -7.86 22.87
N THR A 392 19.78 -7.12 23.79
CA THR A 392 18.51 -7.49 24.45
C THR A 392 17.35 -7.69 23.46
N ASP A 393 17.46 -7.08 22.29
CA ASP A 393 16.44 -7.05 21.25
C ASP A 393 16.39 -8.34 20.42
N CYS A 394 17.28 -9.30 20.70
CA CYS A 394 17.24 -10.65 20.16
C CYS A 394 16.75 -11.67 21.20
N LEU A 395 15.71 -12.44 20.89
CA LEU A 395 15.09 -13.42 21.78
C LEU A 395 16.13 -14.42 22.34
N GLN A 396 16.20 -14.51 23.66
CA GLN A 396 17.22 -15.28 24.41
C GLN A 396 17.40 -16.73 23.95
N ASN A 397 16.31 -17.38 23.52
CA ASN A 397 16.35 -18.76 23.04
C ASN A 397 17.05 -18.91 21.69
N TRP A 398 16.75 -18.04 20.72
CA TRP A 398 17.41 -18.03 19.40
C TRP A 398 18.88 -17.59 19.55
N SER A 399 19.11 -16.51 20.29
CA SER A 399 20.44 -15.98 20.58
C SER A 399 21.37 -17.02 21.23
N ALA A 400 20.84 -17.84 22.17
CA ALA A 400 21.61 -18.91 22.78
C ALA A 400 21.90 -20.11 21.84
N LEU A 401 21.07 -20.35 20.81
CA LEU A 401 21.37 -21.33 19.77
C LEU A 401 22.43 -20.77 18.82
N TYR A 402 22.29 -19.52 18.35
CA TYR A 402 23.31 -18.84 17.54
C TYR A 402 24.68 -18.83 18.23
N TYR A 403 24.72 -18.56 19.54
CA TYR A 403 25.96 -18.62 20.33
C TYR A 403 26.65 -19.99 20.27
N GLN A 404 25.91 -21.09 20.24
CA GLN A 404 26.46 -22.43 20.08
C GLN A 404 27.06 -22.64 18.68
N VAL A 405 26.44 -22.07 17.63
CA VAL A 405 26.98 -22.06 16.27
C VAL A 405 28.34 -21.35 16.24
N VAL A 406 28.44 -20.16 16.84
CA VAL A 406 29.69 -19.41 16.95
C VAL A 406 30.74 -20.20 17.75
N GLN A 407 30.37 -20.79 18.89
CA GLN A 407 31.28 -21.65 19.67
C GLN A 407 31.81 -22.85 18.88
N ARG A 408 31.00 -23.43 17.98
CA ARG A 408 31.38 -24.56 17.13
C ARG A 408 32.36 -24.17 16.02
N TYR A 409 32.13 -23.05 15.34
CA TYR A 409 32.83 -22.71 14.08
C TYR A 409 33.86 -21.58 14.20
N SER A 410 33.88 -20.81 15.28
CA SER A 410 34.97 -19.86 15.58
C SER A 410 36.12 -20.52 16.35
N PRO A 411 37.38 -20.10 16.16
CA PRO A 411 37.83 -19.02 15.28
C PRO A 411 38.26 -19.50 13.88
N HIS A 412 38.24 -20.81 13.61
CA HIS A 412 38.90 -21.42 12.44
C HIS A 412 38.09 -21.32 11.13
N VAL A 413 36.76 -21.25 11.19
CA VAL A 413 35.88 -21.02 10.02
C VAL A 413 35.40 -19.57 10.02
N ILE A 414 34.58 -19.19 11.01
CA ILE A 414 34.09 -17.82 11.17
C ILE A 414 35.30 -16.93 11.47
N ALA A 415 35.62 -16.01 10.54
CA ALA A 415 36.64 -15.00 10.74
C ALA A 415 36.07 -13.82 11.52
N GLU A 416 34.94 -13.27 11.05
CA GLU A 416 34.33 -12.04 11.57
C GLU A 416 32.80 -12.13 11.43
N GLN A 417 32.08 -11.30 12.19
CA GLN A 417 30.63 -11.13 12.11
C GLN A 417 30.32 -9.62 12.08
N PHE A 418 29.35 -9.20 11.26
CA PHE A 418 29.00 -7.80 11.07
C PHE A 418 27.48 -7.60 11.23
N PHE A 419 27.13 -6.55 11.96
CA PHE A 419 25.78 -6.20 12.35
C PHE A 419 25.58 -4.67 12.26
N GLY A 420 24.33 -4.24 12.31
CA GLY A 420 23.94 -2.83 12.38
C GLY A 420 23.05 -2.61 13.60
N HIS A 421 21.87 -2.04 13.35
CA HIS A 421 20.76 -1.88 14.26
C HIS A 421 20.99 -0.85 15.37
N THR A 422 22.13 -0.83 16.06
CA THR A 422 22.26 0.09 17.21
C THR A 422 22.55 1.53 16.82
N HIS A 423 22.92 1.79 15.57
CA HIS A 423 23.43 3.05 15.04
C HIS A 423 24.77 3.53 15.65
N TYR A 424 25.21 2.91 16.75
CA TYR A 424 26.40 3.23 17.51
C TYR A 424 27.64 2.46 17.04
N ASP A 425 28.83 3.06 17.21
CA ASP A 425 30.09 2.36 16.98
C ASP A 425 30.36 1.36 18.15
N GLU A 426 30.00 0.10 17.93
CA GLU A 426 30.03 -0.95 18.98
C GLU A 426 30.63 -2.28 18.50
N PHE A 427 30.88 -3.16 19.46
CA PHE A 427 31.25 -4.55 19.20
C PHE A 427 30.74 -5.46 20.33
N ALA A 428 30.61 -6.76 20.06
CA ALA A 428 30.30 -7.76 21.08
C ALA A 428 31.25 -8.95 21.01
N LEU A 429 31.67 -9.45 22.18
CA LEU A 429 32.62 -10.55 22.29
C LEU A 429 31.93 -11.87 22.63
N TYR A 430 32.26 -12.88 21.82
CA TYR A 430 31.82 -14.26 21.98
C TYR A 430 32.93 -15.07 22.65
N TYR A 431 32.53 -15.99 23.54
CA TYR A 431 33.45 -16.79 24.33
C TYR A 431 33.20 -18.28 24.13
N GLY A 432 34.27 -19.07 24.16
CA GLY A 432 34.21 -20.52 24.31
C GLY A 432 33.70 -20.94 25.69
N PRO A 433 33.49 -22.24 25.92
CA PRO A 433 33.02 -22.75 27.21
C PRO A 433 33.97 -22.36 28.36
N GLY A 434 33.43 -21.76 29.43
CA GLY A 434 34.17 -21.39 30.63
C GLY A 434 34.01 -19.92 31.03
N ALA A 435 35.01 -19.37 31.72
CA ALA A 435 35.00 -17.99 32.16
C ALA A 435 35.22 -17.00 30.99
N LYS A 436 34.59 -15.83 31.04
CA LYS A 436 34.79 -14.74 30.08
C LYS A 436 36.15 -14.07 30.33
N ASN A 437 37.20 -14.56 29.66
CA ASN A 437 38.56 -14.08 29.77
C ASN A 437 39.25 -14.01 28.39
N THR A 438 40.47 -13.46 28.35
CA THR A 438 41.30 -13.32 27.15
C THR A 438 41.49 -14.63 26.37
N GLN A 439 41.68 -15.75 27.08
CA GLN A 439 41.97 -17.07 26.50
C GLN A 439 40.73 -17.70 25.86
N ASN A 440 39.54 -17.42 26.42
CA ASN A 440 38.28 -17.97 25.96
C ASN A 440 37.55 -17.06 24.97
N ALA A 441 38.02 -15.84 24.70
CA ALA A 441 37.43 -14.97 23.67
C ALA A 441 37.72 -15.54 22.26
N ILE A 442 36.69 -15.85 21.47
CA ILE A 442 36.80 -16.61 20.22
C ILE A 442 36.31 -15.91 18.96
N SER A 443 35.44 -14.89 19.08
CA SER A 443 34.94 -14.13 17.93
C SER A 443 34.50 -12.73 18.34
N THR A 444 34.65 -11.80 17.41
CA THR A 444 34.15 -10.42 17.51
C THR A 444 32.92 -10.32 16.60
N ALA A 445 31.87 -9.68 17.10
CA ALA A 445 30.79 -9.14 16.28
C ALA A 445 30.98 -7.63 16.22
N TRP A 446 31.15 -7.10 15.01
CA TRP A 446 31.33 -5.68 14.75
C TRP A 446 29.96 -5.06 14.46
N ILE A 447 29.59 -4.04 15.22
CA ILE A 447 28.36 -3.29 14.98
C ILE A 447 28.76 -2.02 14.21
N GLY A 448 28.13 -1.82 13.04
CA GLY A 448 28.38 -0.70 12.14
C GLY A 448 27.90 0.62 12.73
N PRO A 449 28.57 1.75 12.46
CA PRO A 449 27.99 3.05 12.74
C PRO A 449 26.90 3.31 11.70
N SER A 450 25.78 3.91 12.10
CA SER A 450 24.76 4.28 11.12
C SER A 450 25.26 5.37 10.16
N VAL A 451 24.79 5.33 8.92
CA VAL A 451 24.85 6.48 8.02
C VAL A 451 23.88 7.57 8.49
N THR A 452 22.69 7.19 9.00
CA THR A 452 21.72 8.15 9.55
C THR A 452 22.27 8.91 10.78
N PRO A 453 21.99 10.22 10.92
CA PRO A 453 22.19 10.93 12.18
C PRO A 453 21.10 10.62 13.23
N TYR A 454 20.12 9.77 12.91
CA TYR A 454 19.10 9.31 13.84
C TYR A 454 19.70 8.44 14.97
N THR A 455 19.61 8.81 16.25
CA THR A 455 19.26 10.13 16.78
C THR A 455 20.34 10.66 17.72
N ASP A 456 20.54 11.98 17.68
CA ASP A 456 21.53 12.76 18.43
C ASP A 456 22.98 12.27 18.24
N ILE A 457 23.26 11.65 17.08
CA ILE A 457 24.57 11.19 16.60
C ILE A 457 24.98 11.83 15.26
N ASN A 458 26.27 11.90 14.98
CA ASN A 458 26.77 12.32 13.66
C ASN A 458 26.50 11.20 12.63
N PRO A 459 26.37 11.50 11.33
CA PRO A 459 26.41 10.48 10.28
C PRO A 459 27.83 9.89 10.16
N GLY A 460 27.94 8.60 9.87
CA GLY A 460 29.24 7.92 9.78
C GLY A 460 29.25 6.69 8.87
N PHE A 461 30.46 6.21 8.58
CA PHE A 461 30.69 4.92 7.91
C PHE A 461 32.02 4.31 8.36
N ARG A 462 32.23 3.04 8.02
CA ARG A 462 33.31 2.20 8.54
C ARG A 462 34.11 1.58 7.38
N VAL A 463 35.44 1.64 7.46
CA VAL A 463 36.36 0.94 6.56
C VAL A 463 37.19 -0.04 7.38
N TYR A 464 37.27 -1.29 6.91
CA TYR A 464 38.12 -2.31 7.52
C TYR A 464 39.36 -2.58 6.68
N LYS A 465 40.52 -2.67 7.33
CA LYS A 465 41.73 -3.28 6.75
C LYS A 465 41.67 -4.79 7.01
N VAL A 466 41.59 -5.61 5.98
CA VAL A 466 41.32 -7.06 6.10
C VAL A 466 42.43 -7.89 5.47
N ASP A 467 42.99 -8.85 6.19
CA ASP A 467 44.04 -9.74 5.65
C ASP A 467 43.50 -10.73 4.60
N THR A 468 44.21 -10.88 3.48
CA THR A 468 43.75 -11.61 2.28
C THR A 468 43.84 -13.15 2.34
N GLN A 469 44.17 -13.73 3.50
CA GLN A 469 44.23 -15.19 3.70
C GLN A 469 43.46 -15.64 4.95
N SER A 470 43.65 -14.93 6.06
CA SER A 470 42.89 -15.14 7.29
C SER A 470 41.55 -14.40 7.28
N TRP A 471 41.32 -13.43 6.40
CA TRP A 471 40.07 -12.66 6.31
C TRP A 471 39.65 -12.02 7.64
N ASN A 472 40.61 -11.82 8.54
CA ASN A 472 40.41 -11.18 9.83
C ASN A 472 40.69 -9.67 9.73
N VAL A 473 40.01 -8.89 10.56
CA VAL A 473 40.16 -7.42 10.63
C VAL A 473 41.48 -7.07 11.32
N PHE A 474 42.31 -6.31 10.62
CA PHE A 474 43.60 -5.77 11.10
C PHE A 474 43.49 -4.33 11.58
N ASP A 475 42.60 -3.53 11.00
CA ASP A 475 42.20 -2.26 11.57
C ASP A 475 40.76 -1.90 11.21
N SER A 476 40.17 -1.04 12.01
CA SER A 476 38.80 -0.54 11.88
C SER A 476 38.88 0.98 11.93
N GLU A 477 38.61 1.62 10.80
CA GLU A 477 38.67 3.06 10.59
C GLU A 477 37.23 3.60 10.47
N THR A 478 36.78 4.39 11.45
CA THR A 478 35.45 5.03 11.42
C THR A 478 35.60 6.48 10.94
N TYR A 479 34.78 6.86 9.97
CA TYR A 479 34.73 8.20 9.38
C TYR A 479 33.39 8.85 9.70
N VAL A 480 33.42 10.13 10.07
CA VAL A 480 32.23 10.90 10.48
C VAL A 480 32.23 12.29 9.84
N ALA A 481 31.07 12.93 9.77
CA ALA A 481 30.96 14.36 9.52
C ALA A 481 30.31 15.06 10.73
N ASP A 482 30.86 16.19 11.14
CA ASP A 482 30.41 16.92 12.33
C ASP A 482 29.11 17.66 12.07
N LEU A 483 27.96 17.02 12.29
CA LEU A 483 26.64 17.58 11.98
C LEU A 483 26.34 18.87 12.77
N SER A 484 27.04 19.09 13.89
CA SER A 484 27.09 20.39 14.59
C SER A 484 27.51 21.58 13.72
N GLN A 485 28.25 21.35 12.63
CA GLN A 485 28.70 22.36 11.66
C GLN A 485 27.76 22.50 10.45
N ALA A 486 26.67 21.72 10.36
CA ALA A 486 25.81 21.68 9.18
C ALA A 486 25.21 23.05 8.80
N ALA A 487 24.88 23.88 9.80
CA ALA A 487 24.46 25.26 9.58
C ALA A 487 25.56 26.15 8.95
N THR A 488 26.83 25.89 9.24
CA THR A 488 27.97 26.57 8.60
C THR A 488 28.17 26.09 7.18
N TRP A 489 27.97 24.80 6.89
CA TRP A 489 28.03 24.26 5.53
C TRP A 489 26.93 24.87 4.65
N ASP A 490 25.69 24.92 5.14
CA ASP A 490 24.58 25.57 4.44
C ASP A 490 24.83 27.07 4.19
N ALA A 491 25.34 27.80 5.19
CA ALA A 491 25.61 29.23 5.08
C ALA A 491 26.77 29.59 4.13
N THR A 492 27.68 28.65 3.88
CA THR A 492 28.87 28.86 3.03
C THR A 492 28.79 28.15 1.66
N GLY A 493 27.83 27.24 1.48
CA GLY A 493 27.76 26.34 0.34
C GLY A 493 28.79 25.19 0.39
N ALA A 494 29.39 24.92 1.54
CA ALA A 494 30.33 23.82 1.72
C ALA A 494 29.64 22.45 1.82
N THR A 495 30.43 21.39 1.69
CA THR A 495 30.04 19.98 1.88
C THR A 495 30.39 19.50 3.30
N PRO A 496 29.81 18.37 3.77
CA PRO A 496 30.14 17.78 5.06
C PRO A 496 31.65 17.52 5.24
N ASN A 497 32.15 17.78 6.44
CA ASN A 497 33.59 17.70 6.75
C ASN A 497 34.07 16.28 7.06
N TRP A 498 33.70 15.30 6.23
CA TRP A 498 34.08 13.90 6.38
C TRP A 498 35.57 13.75 6.73
N HIS A 499 35.85 13.15 7.88
CA HIS A 499 37.19 12.93 8.39
C HIS A 499 37.27 11.62 9.18
N LEU A 500 38.49 11.09 9.34
CA LEU A 500 38.75 9.94 10.19
C LEU A 500 38.53 10.34 11.65
N GLU A 501 37.54 9.73 12.31
CA GLU A 501 37.31 9.89 13.74
C GLU A 501 38.39 9.12 14.52
N TYR A 502 38.55 7.83 14.20
CA TYR A 502 39.55 6.99 14.82
C TYR A 502 39.92 5.75 13.99
N SER A 503 41.18 5.32 14.10
CA SER A 503 41.61 3.93 13.86
C SER A 503 41.57 3.18 15.20
N ALA A 504 40.92 2.02 15.26
CA ALA A 504 40.84 1.22 16.48
C ALA A 504 42.22 0.80 17.00
N ARG A 505 43.11 0.39 16.09
CA ARG A 505 44.51 0.05 16.41
C ARG A 505 45.25 1.24 17.01
N GLN A 506 45.15 2.42 16.40
CA GLN A 506 45.81 3.64 16.90
C GLN A 506 45.20 4.09 18.24
N ALA A 507 43.88 4.04 18.36
CA ALA A 507 43.15 4.57 19.50
C ALA A 507 43.37 3.79 20.79
N TYR A 508 43.40 2.45 20.70
CA TYR A 508 43.50 1.56 21.86
C TYR A 508 44.83 0.81 21.97
N GLY A 509 45.64 0.75 20.91
CA GLY A 509 46.97 0.14 20.92
C GLY A 509 47.95 0.76 21.92
N ALA A 510 47.74 2.03 22.29
CA ALA A 510 48.46 2.70 23.36
C ALA A 510 48.15 2.15 24.77
N TYR A 511 46.97 1.56 24.96
CA TYR A 511 46.54 0.94 26.22
C TYR A 511 46.74 -0.58 26.22
N VAL A 512 46.55 -1.22 25.08
CA VAL A 512 46.75 -2.67 24.88
C VAL A 512 47.67 -2.87 23.66
N PRO A 513 48.99 -2.99 23.87
CA PRO A 513 49.95 -3.14 22.78
C PRO A 513 49.59 -4.26 21.80
N ILE A 514 49.74 -3.98 20.51
CA ILE A 514 49.36 -4.88 19.42
C ILE A 514 50.45 -4.87 18.33
N ALA A 515 50.85 -6.05 17.88
CA ALA A 515 51.87 -6.17 16.83
C ALA A 515 51.29 -5.79 15.45
N ALA A 516 52.15 -5.29 14.55
CA ALA A 516 51.73 -4.89 13.20
C ALA A 516 51.11 -6.04 12.37
N ASN A 517 51.53 -7.29 12.64
CA ASN A 517 51.05 -8.50 11.98
C ASN A 517 49.93 -9.25 12.75
N GLN A 518 49.39 -8.67 13.83
CA GLN A 518 48.37 -9.28 14.68
C GLN A 518 47.00 -8.62 14.41
N PRO A 519 45.90 -9.36 14.14
CA PRO A 519 44.56 -8.79 13.92
C PRO A 519 43.92 -8.24 15.21
N LEU A 520 42.83 -7.48 15.06
CA LEU A 520 41.96 -6.99 16.15
C LEU A 520 41.09 -8.14 16.73
N SER A 521 41.75 -9.20 17.17
CA SER A 521 41.14 -10.42 17.70
C SER A 521 40.25 -10.19 18.92
N ALA A 522 39.28 -11.09 19.13
CA ALA A 522 38.40 -11.08 20.31
C ALA A 522 39.18 -11.06 21.65
N SER A 523 40.32 -11.75 21.73
CA SER A 523 41.22 -11.71 22.89
C SER A 523 41.83 -10.32 23.12
N TRP A 524 42.20 -9.61 22.06
CA TRP A 524 42.72 -8.24 22.17
C TRP A 524 41.62 -7.28 22.63
N TRP A 525 40.42 -7.35 22.03
CA TRP A 525 39.26 -6.57 22.47
C TRP A 525 38.83 -6.90 23.91
N HIS A 526 38.95 -8.15 24.36
CA HIS A 526 38.73 -8.49 25.77
C HIS A 526 39.71 -7.73 26.69
N ASN A 527 40.99 -7.64 26.31
CA ASN A 527 41.96 -6.85 27.07
C ASN A 527 41.62 -5.35 27.04
N VAL A 528 41.14 -4.82 25.91
CA VAL A 528 40.68 -3.41 25.80
C VAL A 528 39.50 -3.14 26.75
N THR A 529 38.49 -4.02 26.78
CA THR A 529 37.39 -3.91 27.77
C THR A 529 37.88 -4.05 29.22
N THR A 530 38.97 -4.77 29.47
CA THR A 530 39.60 -4.86 30.80
C THR A 530 40.33 -3.59 31.22
N VAL A 531 40.83 -2.81 30.24
CA VAL A 531 41.33 -1.46 30.48
C VAL A 531 40.18 -0.53 30.84
N PHE A 532 39.04 -0.60 30.13
CA PHE A 532 37.87 0.26 30.40
C PHE A 532 37.35 0.15 31.85
N GLU A 533 37.46 -1.02 32.49
CA GLU A 533 37.08 -1.22 33.90
C GLU A 533 37.94 -0.43 34.91
N LYS A 534 39.14 0.02 34.50
CA LYS A 534 40.19 0.53 35.39
C LYS A 534 40.75 1.90 34.98
N ASN A 535 40.65 2.23 33.69
CA ASN A 535 41.11 3.48 33.12
C ASN A 535 39.91 4.20 32.52
N ASN A 536 39.45 5.25 33.23
CA ASN A 536 38.32 6.04 32.79
C ASN A 536 38.59 6.75 31.46
N ASP A 537 39.80 7.25 31.21
CA ASP A 537 40.10 8.03 29.99
C ASP A 537 40.01 7.14 28.74
N ALA A 538 40.43 5.87 28.86
CA ALA A 538 40.25 4.86 27.82
C ALA A 538 38.76 4.55 27.56
N PHE A 539 37.95 4.42 28.63
CA PHE A 539 36.50 4.20 28.50
C PHE A 539 35.78 5.42 27.93
N GLN A 540 36.07 6.64 28.39
CA GLN A 540 35.46 7.87 27.89
C GLN A 540 35.81 8.10 26.42
N LYS A 541 37.04 7.77 26.01
CA LYS A 541 37.44 7.80 24.59
C LYS A 541 36.58 6.83 23.75
N TYR A 542 36.36 5.60 24.24
CA TYR A 542 35.41 4.68 23.60
C TYR A 542 33.98 5.23 23.59
N TRP A 543 33.52 5.82 24.69
CA TRP A 543 32.17 6.39 24.79
C TRP A 543 31.92 7.53 23.80
N THR A 544 32.92 8.40 23.60
CA THR A 544 32.89 9.45 22.57
C THR A 544 32.75 8.85 21.17
N TYR A 545 33.62 7.89 20.81
CA TYR A 545 33.59 7.24 19.50
C TYR A 545 32.34 6.40 19.25
N ARG A 546 31.80 5.75 20.30
CA ARG A 546 30.52 5.05 20.25
C ARG A 546 29.46 5.97 19.65
N SER A 547 29.35 7.19 20.17
CA SER A 547 28.42 8.23 19.68
C SER A 547 28.84 8.98 18.40
N LYS A 548 29.84 8.50 17.65
CA LYS A 548 30.41 9.16 16.46
C LYS A 548 30.87 10.61 16.76
N SER A 549 31.40 10.84 17.96
CA SER A 549 31.83 12.15 18.48
C SER A 549 30.75 13.25 18.49
N ALA A 550 29.48 12.86 18.46
CA ALA A 550 28.38 13.80 18.44
C ALA A 550 28.28 14.60 19.74
N ASN A 551 28.05 15.91 19.62
CA ASN A 551 27.93 16.82 20.77
C ASN A 551 26.60 16.70 21.54
N ARG A 552 25.79 15.67 21.25
CA ARG A 552 24.50 15.39 21.88
C ARG A 552 24.38 13.98 22.47
N GLY A 553 25.41 13.15 22.36
CA GLY A 553 25.40 11.81 22.92
C GLY A 553 25.11 11.78 24.44
N PRO A 554 24.48 10.71 24.95
CA PRO A 554 24.17 10.58 26.37
C PRO A 554 25.44 10.63 27.24
N ALA A 555 25.36 11.20 28.44
CA ALA A 555 26.49 11.18 29.37
C ALA A 555 26.62 9.80 30.05
N CYS A 556 27.86 9.33 30.21
CA CYS A 556 28.19 8.11 30.95
C CYS A 556 29.32 8.41 31.95
N PRO A 557 29.01 9.05 33.09
CA PRO A 557 30.01 9.63 33.98
C PRO A 557 30.89 8.57 34.66
N ALA A 558 32.15 8.95 34.89
CA ALA A 558 33.14 8.15 35.59
C ALA A 558 32.62 7.63 36.95
N GLY A 559 32.74 6.33 37.20
CA GLY A 559 32.33 5.70 38.47
C GLY A 559 30.83 5.42 38.63
N GLY A 560 29.99 5.86 37.68
CA GLY A 560 28.56 5.52 37.65
C GLY A 560 28.25 4.05 37.32
N PRO A 561 26.96 3.68 37.18
CA PRO A 561 26.56 2.34 36.74
C PRO A 561 26.87 2.11 35.25
N CYS A 562 26.62 3.13 34.40
CA CYS A 562 26.74 3.04 32.94
C CYS A 562 28.06 2.39 32.44
N PRO A 563 29.27 2.80 32.86
CA PRO A 563 30.50 2.18 32.35
C PRO A 563 30.61 0.66 32.60
N LYS A 564 30.01 0.17 33.70
CA LYS A 564 30.00 -1.27 34.04
C LYS A 564 28.97 -2.03 33.22
N GLU A 565 27.79 -1.44 32.99
CA GLU A 565 26.76 -2.00 32.12
C GLU A 565 27.28 -2.13 30.68
N ILE A 566 27.86 -1.06 30.14
CA ILE A 566 28.43 -1.03 28.79
C ILE A 566 29.57 -2.06 28.64
N VAL A 567 30.55 -2.09 29.55
CA VAL A 567 31.63 -3.11 29.50
C VAL A 567 31.10 -4.54 29.61
N CYS A 568 30.03 -4.77 30.38
CA CYS A 568 29.38 -6.08 30.42
C CYS A 568 28.72 -6.44 29.07
N ASN A 569 27.99 -5.50 28.46
CA ASN A 569 27.33 -5.70 27.16
C ASN A 569 28.34 -5.98 26.03
N LEU A 570 29.47 -5.26 25.99
CA LEU A 570 30.59 -5.56 25.06
C LEU A 570 31.14 -6.99 25.24
N ARG A 571 30.91 -7.62 26.40
CA ARG A 571 31.28 -9.01 26.70
C ARG A 571 30.08 -9.98 26.72
N ALA A 572 28.92 -9.56 26.22
CA ALA A 572 27.68 -10.32 26.22
C ALA A 572 27.32 -10.81 24.80
N GLY A 573 28.12 -11.71 24.21
CA GLY A 573 27.84 -12.26 22.86
C GLY A 573 26.49 -12.99 22.68
N LYS A 574 25.62 -13.06 23.69
CA LYS A 574 24.22 -13.50 23.57
C LYS A 574 23.33 -12.67 24.50
N SER A 575 22.08 -12.45 24.13
CA SER A 575 21.16 -11.55 24.84
C SER A 575 20.85 -11.96 26.28
N SER A 576 20.91 -13.26 26.59
CA SER A 576 20.77 -13.76 27.97
C SER A 576 21.95 -13.39 28.90
N ASP A 577 23.06 -12.91 28.35
CA ASP A 577 24.24 -12.46 29.08
C ASP A 577 24.34 -10.92 29.17
N ALA A 578 23.43 -10.18 28.54
CA ALA A 578 23.44 -8.72 28.56
C ALA A 578 23.17 -8.19 29.97
N CYS A 579 23.86 -7.11 30.35
CA CYS A 579 23.64 -6.44 31.63
C CYS A 579 22.58 -5.33 31.54
N THR A 580 22.28 -4.83 30.34
CA THR A 580 21.09 -4.00 30.11
C THR A 580 19.83 -4.80 30.48
N ALA A 581 18.99 -4.23 31.34
CA ALA A 581 17.66 -4.75 31.61
C ALA A 581 16.63 -4.16 30.64
N ILE A 582 15.67 -4.98 30.22
CA ILE A 582 14.52 -4.56 29.42
C ILE A 582 13.62 -3.71 30.34
N HIS A 583 13.32 -2.46 29.94
CA HIS A 583 12.58 -1.50 30.77
C HIS A 583 11.59 -0.67 29.94
N PHE A 584 10.33 -0.64 30.38
CA PHE A 584 9.30 0.25 29.85
C PHE A 584 9.02 1.39 30.84
N SER A 585 9.16 2.64 30.43
CA SER A 585 9.17 3.79 31.36
C SER A 585 8.37 4.99 30.85
N VAL A 586 7.11 5.11 31.30
CA VAL A 586 6.23 6.24 30.96
C VAL A 586 6.47 7.43 31.90
N LYS A 587 6.93 8.55 31.34
CA LYS A 587 7.00 9.82 32.09
C LYS A 587 5.61 10.42 32.32
N ARG A 588 5.45 11.09 33.46
CA ARG A 588 4.29 11.92 33.79
C ARG A 588 4.65 13.38 33.52
N SER A 589 3.73 14.17 32.95
CA SER A 589 4.01 15.55 32.48
C SER A 589 4.19 16.61 33.56
N ASP A 590 4.25 16.20 34.83
CA ASP A 590 4.03 17.09 35.97
C ASP A 590 5.32 17.30 36.81
N GLU A 591 6.45 16.74 36.33
CA GLU A 591 7.80 16.89 36.89
C GLU A 591 8.73 17.54 35.84
N GLU A 592 8.53 18.83 35.64
CA GLU A 592 9.59 19.74 35.18
C GLU A 592 10.48 20.11 36.40
N ASP A 593 11.76 20.42 36.17
CA ASP A 593 12.80 20.80 37.16
C ASP A 593 13.50 19.69 37.99
N ASP A 594 14.13 18.71 37.31
CA ASP A 594 15.39 18.11 37.81
C ASP A 594 16.51 18.15 36.75
N PRO A 595 17.57 18.98 36.94
CA PRO A 595 18.73 19.04 36.05
C PRO A 595 19.63 17.78 36.05
N GLN A 596 19.51 16.89 37.04
CA GLN A 596 20.44 15.79 37.29
C GLN A 596 20.18 14.54 36.42
N ALA A 597 18.96 14.39 35.88
CA ALA A 597 18.48 13.19 35.15
C ALA A 597 18.94 13.09 33.67
N LYS A 598 20.26 13.20 33.44
CA LYS A 598 20.91 13.15 32.11
C LYS A 598 22.01 12.10 32.00
N ALA A 599 21.67 10.84 32.18
CA ALA A 599 22.48 9.70 31.76
C ALA A 599 21.57 8.52 31.42
N ASP A 600 21.84 7.86 30.29
CA ASP A 600 21.63 6.44 29.94
C ASP A 600 21.26 6.23 28.47
N ALA A 601 21.38 4.98 28.03
CA ALA A 601 21.50 4.56 26.63
C ALA A 601 20.35 5.01 25.72
N VAL A 602 20.73 5.44 24.52
CA VAL A 602 19.81 5.82 23.44
C VAL A 602 19.33 4.58 22.70
N ASP A 603 18.06 4.63 22.35
CA ASP A 603 17.35 3.68 21.51
C ASP A 603 17.59 3.91 20.02
N PRO A 604 17.88 2.85 19.25
CA PRO A 604 17.94 2.93 17.80
C PRO A 604 16.56 2.86 17.11
N THR A 605 15.61 2.12 17.70
CA THR A 605 14.36 1.67 17.04
C THR A 605 13.29 2.76 16.83
N GLY A 606 13.55 3.98 17.31
CA GLY A 606 12.56 5.06 17.40
C GLY A 606 11.41 4.80 18.38
N LEU A 607 11.43 3.68 19.11
CA LEU A 607 10.34 3.20 19.96
C LEU A 607 10.69 3.21 21.47
N HIS A 608 11.94 2.96 21.88
CA HIS A 608 12.42 3.25 23.25
C HIS A 608 12.86 4.72 23.43
N SER A 609 13.21 5.47 22.36
CA SER A 609 13.77 6.85 22.43
C SER A 609 12.77 7.86 23.03
N LEU A 610 11.50 7.50 22.99
CA LEU A 610 10.33 8.20 23.52
C LEU A 610 10.16 8.02 25.05
N TYR A 611 10.90 7.09 25.67
CA TYR A 611 10.72 6.66 27.05
C TYR A 611 12.04 6.75 27.85
N LYS A 612 12.16 7.77 28.71
CA LYS A 612 13.35 7.89 29.59
C LYS A 612 13.36 6.82 30.68
N ARG A 613 14.43 6.02 30.75
CA ARG A 613 14.75 5.14 31.89
C ARG A 613 14.56 5.86 33.24
N SER A 614 14.04 5.15 34.23
CA SER A 614 14.23 5.46 35.64
C SER A 614 15.34 4.54 36.22
N GLU A 615 15.95 4.97 37.33
CA GLU A 615 17.17 4.36 37.85
C GLU A 615 17.06 2.86 38.20
N PRO A 616 18.13 2.07 38.00
CA PRO A 616 18.24 0.74 38.60
C PRO A 616 18.40 0.88 40.13
N GLN A 617 17.34 0.55 40.87
CA GLN A 617 17.37 0.43 42.34
C GLN A 617 18.51 -0.51 42.78
N PRO A 618 19.49 -0.04 43.58
CA PRO A 618 20.70 -0.80 43.85
C PRO A 618 20.45 -1.98 44.80
N TRP A 619 20.82 -3.19 44.37
CA TRP A 619 20.65 -4.38 45.19
C TRP A 619 21.69 -4.44 46.32
N ASN A 620 21.20 -4.34 47.56
CA ASN A 620 21.80 -4.83 48.81
C ASN A 620 23.27 -4.49 49.14
N LYS A 621 23.49 -3.48 50.00
CA LYS A 621 24.55 -3.52 51.04
C LYS A 621 24.15 -2.80 52.34
N LYS A 622 23.65 -3.56 53.32
CA LYS A 622 24.17 -3.52 54.71
C LYS A 622 23.70 -4.71 55.54
N LEU A 623 24.64 -5.58 55.84
CA LEU A 623 24.56 -6.54 56.95
C LEU A 623 24.89 -5.83 58.28
N CYS A 624 24.35 -6.39 59.37
CA CYS A 624 24.69 -6.22 60.79
C CYS A 624 23.74 -5.35 61.65
N GLY A 625 23.07 -6.03 62.59
CA GLY A 625 22.78 -5.48 63.92
C GLY A 625 21.33 -5.16 64.27
N LEU A 626 20.50 -6.17 64.56
CA LEU A 626 19.97 -6.39 65.92
C LEU A 626 19.11 -7.66 66.02
N THR A 627 19.31 -8.37 67.12
CA THR A 627 18.59 -9.60 67.53
C THR A 627 17.33 -9.27 68.33
N ALA A 628 16.23 -10.03 68.16
CA ALA A 628 15.47 -10.68 69.26
C ALA A 628 14.05 -11.18 68.85
N ASN A 629 13.89 -12.51 68.89
CA ASN A 629 12.87 -13.26 69.66
C ASN A 629 11.34 -13.00 69.58
N LEU A 630 10.61 -14.14 69.67
CA LEU A 630 9.22 -14.35 70.13
C LEU A 630 8.08 -13.83 69.21
N SER A 631 6.86 -14.39 69.21
CA SER A 631 6.32 -15.76 69.43
C SER A 631 4.80 -15.69 69.24
N SER A 632 4.15 -16.66 68.56
CA SER A 632 2.67 -16.93 68.56
C SER A 632 1.71 -15.74 68.30
N THR A 633 0.64 -15.84 67.50
CA THR A 633 -0.53 -16.67 67.81
C THR A 633 -1.50 -16.71 66.62
N THR A 634 -2.05 -17.89 66.37
CA THR A 634 -3.31 -18.27 65.69
C THR A 634 -4.26 -17.17 65.15
N MET A 635 -4.70 -17.33 63.88
CA MET A 635 -6.15 -17.40 63.58
C MET A 635 -6.43 -18.31 62.37
N ARG A 636 -7.57 -19.02 62.39
CA ARG A 636 -7.94 -20.09 61.45
C ARG A 636 -8.83 -19.58 60.31
N VAL A 637 -8.70 -20.18 59.12
CA VAL A 637 -9.84 -20.48 58.23
C VAL A 637 -9.68 -21.93 57.75
N SER A 638 -10.76 -22.72 57.80
CA SER A 638 -10.73 -24.17 57.52
C SER A 638 -11.19 -24.51 56.11
N ILE A 639 -10.71 -25.66 55.63
CA ILE A 639 -10.94 -26.21 54.28
C ILE A 639 -12.28 -26.96 54.23
N HIS A 640 -13.06 -26.66 53.19
CA HIS A 640 -14.03 -27.50 52.46
C HIS A 640 -14.04 -26.91 51.03
N THR A 641 -13.85 -27.63 49.92
CA THR A 641 -13.67 -29.07 49.70
C THR A 641 -12.87 -29.29 48.41
N ILE A 642 -11.82 -30.12 48.44
CA ILE A 642 -11.22 -30.71 47.22
C ILE A 642 -11.31 -32.23 47.38
N ILE A 643 -12.36 -32.86 46.86
CA ILE A 643 -12.37 -34.27 46.46
C ILE A 643 -13.36 -34.44 45.30
N LEU A 644 -12.87 -34.56 44.07
CA LEU A 644 -12.96 -35.78 43.25
C LEU A 644 -12.39 -35.51 41.86
N SER A 645 -11.20 -36.05 41.61
CA SER A 645 -10.66 -36.27 40.27
C SER A 645 -10.99 -37.69 39.82
N LEU A 646 -11.23 -37.91 38.52
CA LEU A 646 -10.68 -39.00 37.68
C LEU A 646 -11.60 -39.35 36.48
N THR A 647 -10.97 -39.41 35.30
CA THR A 647 -11.21 -40.31 34.12
C THR A 647 -12.63 -40.85 33.88
N VAL A 648 -13.20 -40.74 32.67
CA VAL A 648 -12.82 -41.53 31.47
C VAL A 648 -13.21 -40.79 30.18
N ALA A 649 -12.47 -41.02 29.08
CA ALA A 649 -12.74 -40.45 27.76
C ALA A 649 -13.70 -41.31 26.90
N SER A 650 -14.16 -40.72 25.79
CA SER A 650 -14.74 -41.36 24.58
C SER A 650 -16.26 -41.51 24.47
N SER A 651 -16.80 -40.92 23.39
CA SER A 651 -18.05 -41.28 22.66
C SER A 651 -19.39 -41.05 23.40
N VAL A 652 -20.48 -40.55 22.78
CA VAL A 652 -20.83 -40.33 21.37
C VAL A 652 -21.51 -38.95 21.19
N TYR A 653 -21.45 -38.40 19.96
CA TYR A 653 -22.18 -37.22 19.49
C TYR A 653 -23.69 -37.20 19.83
N ALA A 654 -24.18 -36.03 20.23
CA ALA A 654 -25.54 -35.58 19.92
C ALA A 654 -25.53 -34.04 19.78
N ALA A 655 -25.62 -33.54 18.55
CA ALA A 655 -25.72 -32.10 18.30
C ALA A 655 -27.16 -31.61 18.52
N PRO A 656 -27.35 -30.46 19.20
CA PRO A 656 -28.50 -29.59 18.97
C PRO A 656 -28.12 -28.54 17.91
N THR A 657 -28.74 -28.70 16.75
CA THR A 657 -28.83 -27.81 15.57
C THR A 657 -28.52 -26.31 15.72
N PRO A 658 -27.86 -25.68 14.72
CA PRO A 658 -27.55 -24.24 14.71
C PRO A 658 -28.78 -23.39 14.34
N ALA A 659 -29.51 -22.85 15.33
CA ALA A 659 -30.77 -22.14 15.07
C ALA A 659 -31.16 -21.01 16.06
N THR A 660 -30.23 -20.22 16.59
CA THR A 660 -30.57 -19.02 17.42
C THR A 660 -29.70 -17.77 17.20
N HIS A 661 -28.71 -17.78 16.30
CA HIS A 661 -27.86 -16.61 16.03
C HIS A 661 -28.39 -15.65 14.94
N LEU A 662 -29.62 -15.83 14.47
CA LEU A 662 -30.18 -15.08 13.33
C LEU A 662 -30.78 -13.70 13.69
N ASP A 663 -31.29 -13.51 14.92
CA ASP A 663 -32.08 -12.33 15.31
C ASP A 663 -31.29 -11.02 15.55
N LYS A 664 -29.99 -10.98 15.25
CA LYS A 664 -29.20 -9.72 15.29
C LYS A 664 -28.94 -9.08 13.92
N ARG A 665 -29.29 -9.75 12.82
CA ARG A 665 -29.03 -9.25 11.45
C ARG A 665 -29.92 -8.05 11.12
N GLY A 666 -31.24 -8.23 11.24
CA GLY A 666 -32.22 -7.17 11.00
C GLY A 666 -32.01 -5.91 11.84
N TRP A 667 -31.54 -6.03 13.10
CA TRP A 667 -31.28 -4.86 13.96
C TRP A 667 -30.23 -3.89 13.38
N ILE A 668 -29.24 -4.39 12.63
CA ILE A 668 -28.19 -3.54 12.03
C ILE A 668 -28.70 -2.93 10.72
N ALA A 669 -29.42 -3.72 9.92
CA ALA A 669 -30.15 -3.20 8.77
C ALA A 669 -31.10 -2.07 9.21
N ASP A 670 -31.90 -2.25 10.27
CA ASP A 670 -32.79 -1.24 10.85
C ASP A 670 -32.08 0.03 11.37
N LYS A 671 -30.77 -0.02 11.65
CA LYS A 671 -29.97 1.14 12.07
C LYS A 671 -29.29 1.86 10.91
N LEU A 672 -28.79 1.13 9.91
CA LEU A 672 -28.19 1.73 8.72
C LEU A 672 -29.26 2.24 7.75
N LYS A 673 -30.38 1.51 7.59
CA LYS A 673 -31.52 1.88 6.73
C LYS A 673 -31.96 3.33 6.87
N PRO A 674 -32.25 3.88 8.07
CA PRO A 674 -32.66 5.28 8.19
C PRO A 674 -31.55 6.27 7.84
N LEU A 675 -30.26 5.93 8.00
CA LEU A 675 -29.16 6.81 7.61
C LEU A 675 -29.02 6.89 6.08
N PHE A 676 -28.93 5.74 5.41
CA PHE A 676 -28.86 5.65 3.95
C PHE A 676 -30.15 6.19 3.31
N THR A 677 -31.32 5.77 3.78
CA THR A 677 -32.63 6.31 3.35
C THR A 677 -32.71 7.83 3.52
N LYS A 678 -32.15 8.40 4.60
CA LYS A 678 -32.08 9.85 4.78
C LYS A 678 -31.13 10.50 3.78
N ALA A 679 -29.92 9.97 3.59
CA ALA A 679 -28.96 10.50 2.63
C ALA A 679 -29.54 10.57 1.20
N ILE A 680 -30.19 9.49 0.76
CA ILE A 680 -30.80 9.37 -0.57
C ILE A 680 -32.01 10.30 -0.73
N LYS A 681 -32.84 10.45 0.33
CA LYS A 681 -34.04 11.30 0.27
C LYS A 681 -33.75 12.79 0.46
N SER A 682 -32.84 13.16 1.36
CA SER A 682 -32.53 14.57 1.63
C SER A 682 -31.54 15.15 0.63
N LEU A 683 -30.65 14.31 0.07
CA LEU A 683 -29.60 14.71 -0.86
C LEU A 683 -28.67 15.77 -0.27
N GLU A 684 -28.51 15.73 1.06
CA GLU A 684 -27.63 16.61 1.79
C GLU A 684 -26.25 15.97 1.93
N CYS A 685 -25.21 16.69 1.51
CA CYS A 685 -23.81 16.27 1.63
C CYS A 685 -23.44 15.76 3.04
N GLY A 686 -23.96 16.41 4.10
CA GLY A 686 -23.76 15.97 5.48
C GLY A 686 -24.50 14.68 5.84
N ALA A 687 -25.67 14.41 5.25
CA ALA A 687 -26.41 13.16 5.47
C ALA A 687 -25.71 11.97 4.78
N CYS A 688 -25.19 12.17 3.56
CA CYS A 688 -24.38 11.16 2.88
C CYS A 688 -23.08 10.86 3.64
N SER A 689 -22.34 11.91 4.06
CA SER A 689 -21.11 11.73 4.85
C SER A 689 -21.39 10.97 6.17
N ALA A 690 -22.52 11.25 6.83
CA ALA A 690 -22.95 10.55 8.04
C ALA A 690 -23.38 9.09 7.79
N ALA A 691 -23.94 8.76 6.61
CA ALA A 691 -24.26 7.38 6.25
C ALA A 691 -22.99 6.55 5.99
N ILE A 692 -22.02 7.11 5.26
CA ILE A 692 -20.70 6.48 5.05
C ILE A 692 -19.96 6.31 6.38
N GLN A 693 -19.94 7.35 7.23
CA GLN A 693 -19.36 7.24 8.58
C GLN A 693 -20.08 6.15 9.41
N GLY A 694 -21.41 6.08 9.37
CA GLY A 694 -22.16 5.03 10.07
C GLY A 694 -21.84 3.62 9.58
N ALA A 695 -21.63 3.44 8.27
CA ALA A 695 -21.16 2.17 7.72
C ALA A 695 -19.71 1.86 8.15
N LYS A 696 -18.81 2.84 8.13
CA LYS A 696 -17.43 2.74 8.63
C LYS A 696 -17.39 2.33 10.10
N ASP A 697 -18.20 2.97 10.94
CA ASP A 697 -18.32 2.69 12.37
C ASP A 697 -18.81 1.26 12.66
N VAL A 698 -19.76 0.75 11.86
CA VAL A 698 -20.25 -0.64 11.99
C VAL A 698 -19.27 -1.65 11.38
N ALA A 699 -18.59 -1.32 10.28
CA ALA A 699 -17.58 -2.19 9.65
C ALA A 699 -16.35 -2.38 10.56
N PHE A 700 -15.95 -1.32 11.27
CA PHE A 700 -14.95 -1.35 12.33
C PHE A 700 -15.34 -2.24 13.52
N ILE A 701 -16.64 -2.48 13.74
CA ILE A 701 -17.11 -3.49 14.70
C ILE A 701 -17.10 -4.89 14.07
N ASN A 702 -17.69 -5.03 12.87
CA ASN A 702 -17.73 -6.27 12.11
C ASN A 702 -18.11 -6.00 10.63
N LYS A 703 -17.18 -6.19 9.69
CA LYS A 703 -17.44 -6.06 8.23
C LYS A 703 -18.64 -6.89 7.76
N SER A 704 -18.70 -8.17 8.17
CA SER A 704 -19.79 -9.08 7.77
C SER A 704 -21.17 -8.58 8.18
N TRP A 705 -21.30 -7.78 9.24
CA TRP A 705 -22.57 -7.16 9.61
C TRP A 705 -23.01 -6.08 8.62
N VAL A 706 -22.07 -5.27 8.10
CA VAL A 706 -22.36 -4.29 7.06
C VAL A 706 -22.66 -4.99 5.73
N LEU A 707 -21.95 -6.06 5.39
CA LEU A 707 -22.27 -6.87 4.20
C LEU A 707 -23.65 -7.55 4.31
N THR A 708 -24.02 -8.09 5.48
CA THR A 708 -25.36 -8.64 5.68
C THR A 708 -26.43 -7.56 5.59
N ALA A 709 -26.21 -6.39 6.21
CA ALA A 709 -27.12 -5.26 6.06
C ALA A 709 -27.20 -4.78 4.60
N ALA A 710 -26.09 -4.75 3.85
CA ALA A 710 -26.11 -4.40 2.43
C ALA A 710 -26.95 -5.39 1.60
N ARG A 711 -26.83 -6.70 1.84
CA ARG A 711 -27.69 -7.73 1.20
C ARG A 711 -29.18 -7.59 1.56
N GLU A 712 -29.50 -7.24 2.81
CA GLU A 712 -30.89 -7.03 3.26
C GLU A 712 -31.49 -5.71 2.78
N LEU A 713 -30.69 -4.65 2.73
CA LEU A 713 -31.13 -3.32 2.33
C LEU A 713 -31.20 -3.17 0.82
N CYS A 714 -30.24 -3.72 0.08
CA CYS A 714 -30.15 -3.58 -1.37
C CYS A 714 -31.48 -3.91 -2.07
N PRO A 715 -32.19 -5.04 -1.89
CA PRO A 715 -33.45 -5.24 -2.62
C PRO A 715 -34.54 -4.18 -2.32
N SER A 716 -34.52 -3.59 -1.11
CA SER A 716 -35.55 -2.66 -0.62
C SER A 716 -35.28 -1.18 -0.91
N ILE A 717 -34.01 -0.78 -0.95
CA ILE A 717 -33.60 0.55 -1.41
C ILE A 717 -33.36 0.45 -2.92
N ALA A 718 -32.54 -0.52 -3.34
CA ALA A 718 -32.06 -0.74 -4.70
C ALA A 718 -33.07 -1.20 -5.74
N LYS A 719 -34.28 -1.61 -5.34
CA LYS A 719 -35.36 -2.11 -6.22
C LYS A 719 -34.87 -3.17 -7.21
N MET A 720 -33.86 -3.90 -6.76
CA MET A 720 -33.07 -4.83 -7.52
C MET A 720 -33.43 -6.26 -7.11
N PRO A 721 -33.44 -7.21 -8.06
CA PRO A 721 -33.61 -8.61 -7.72
C PRO A 721 -32.53 -9.08 -6.74
N THR A 722 -32.93 -9.92 -5.78
CA THR A 722 -32.10 -10.27 -4.62
C THR A 722 -30.82 -11.01 -4.99
N ASP A 723 -30.84 -11.80 -6.07
CA ASP A 723 -29.66 -12.46 -6.63
C ASP A 723 -28.63 -11.44 -7.15
N VAL A 724 -29.11 -10.41 -7.85
CA VAL A 724 -28.26 -9.33 -8.39
C VAL A 724 -27.65 -8.50 -7.25
N CYS A 725 -28.45 -8.16 -6.24
CA CYS A 725 -27.98 -7.50 -5.02
C CYS A 725 -26.93 -8.33 -4.25
N ASN A 726 -27.17 -9.63 -4.09
CA ASN A 726 -26.23 -10.51 -3.40
C ASN A 726 -24.90 -10.61 -4.16
N GLY A 727 -24.94 -10.82 -5.48
CA GLY A 727 -23.74 -10.86 -6.32
C GLY A 727 -22.90 -9.58 -6.22
N MET A 728 -23.53 -8.40 -6.27
CA MET A 728 -22.81 -7.14 -6.05
C MET A 728 -22.16 -7.05 -4.67
N VAL A 729 -22.86 -7.43 -3.61
CA VAL A 729 -22.30 -7.35 -2.24
C VAL A 729 -21.22 -8.41 -2.02
N ASP A 730 -21.33 -9.57 -2.67
CA ASP A 730 -20.35 -10.66 -2.59
C ASP A 730 -19.05 -10.32 -3.35
N LEU A 731 -19.15 -9.59 -4.48
CA LEU A 731 -17.99 -9.18 -5.29
C LEU A 731 -17.37 -7.84 -4.85
N TYR A 732 -18.18 -6.81 -4.61
CA TYR A 732 -17.70 -5.45 -4.33
C TYR A 732 -17.65 -5.12 -2.84
N GLY A 733 -18.42 -5.81 -2.01
CA GLY A 733 -18.72 -5.37 -0.65
C GLY A 733 -17.48 -5.24 0.25
N ASP A 734 -16.62 -6.26 0.30
CA ASP A 734 -15.40 -6.19 1.12
C ASP A 734 -14.41 -5.13 0.62
N ILE A 735 -14.27 -4.97 -0.71
CA ILE A 735 -13.37 -3.97 -1.33
C ILE A 735 -13.86 -2.55 -1.01
N LEU A 736 -15.16 -2.29 -1.18
CA LEU A 736 -15.78 -1.01 -0.82
C LEU A 736 -15.63 -0.70 0.68
N LEU A 737 -15.75 -1.71 1.54
CA LEU A 737 -15.50 -1.53 2.97
C LEU A 737 -14.04 -1.19 3.24
N ASP A 738 -13.07 -1.84 2.59
CA ASP A 738 -11.65 -1.52 2.78
C ASP A 738 -11.27 -0.12 2.30
N VAL A 739 -11.82 0.34 1.17
CA VAL A 739 -11.70 1.74 0.72
C VAL A 739 -12.30 2.70 1.75
N VAL A 740 -13.53 2.45 2.22
CA VAL A 740 -14.20 3.30 3.23
C VAL A 740 -13.45 3.28 4.57
N MET A 741 -12.82 2.17 4.95
CA MET A 741 -11.99 2.08 6.15
C MET A 741 -10.72 2.94 6.03
N LYS A 742 -10.13 3.08 4.84
CA LYS A 742 -8.97 3.95 4.59
C LYS A 742 -9.34 5.44 4.47
N ALA A 743 -10.44 5.78 3.81
CA ALA A 743 -10.83 7.18 3.51
C ALA A 743 -11.05 8.08 4.74
N ASP A 744 -10.53 9.31 4.71
CA ASP A 744 -10.79 10.33 5.74
C ASP A 744 -12.11 11.07 5.49
N ILE A 745 -13.19 10.44 5.97
CA ILE A 745 -14.55 10.97 5.93
C ILE A 745 -14.66 12.35 6.61
N SER A 746 -13.76 12.67 7.56
CA SER A 746 -13.76 13.92 8.31
C SER A 746 -12.96 15.05 7.62
N GLY A 747 -11.81 14.75 7.03
CA GLY A 747 -10.95 15.69 6.29
C GLY A 747 -11.48 16.08 4.91
N GLY A 748 -12.39 15.30 4.35
CA GLY A 748 -13.14 15.67 3.14
C GLY A 748 -13.32 14.56 2.12
N ASP A 749 -12.70 13.39 2.29
CA ASP A 749 -12.86 12.27 1.36
C ASP A 749 -14.31 11.80 1.33
N GLY A 750 -15.00 11.85 2.46
CA GLY A 750 -16.45 11.62 2.53
C GLY A 750 -17.24 12.54 1.59
N LYS A 751 -16.78 13.78 1.37
CA LYS A 751 -17.41 14.70 0.39
C LYS A 751 -17.05 14.34 -1.05
N LEU A 752 -15.81 13.91 -1.32
CA LEU A 752 -15.42 13.45 -2.65
C LEU A 752 -16.14 12.14 -3.02
N ILE A 753 -16.24 11.18 -2.10
CA ILE A 753 -17.00 9.93 -2.29
C ILE A 753 -18.48 10.25 -2.51
N CYS A 754 -19.10 11.09 -1.66
CA CYS A 754 -20.48 11.54 -1.87
C CYS A 754 -20.70 12.40 -3.13
N HIS A 755 -19.63 13.00 -3.68
CA HIS A 755 -19.67 13.68 -4.97
C HIS A 755 -19.63 12.67 -6.13
N ALA A 756 -18.69 11.72 -6.10
CA ALA A 756 -18.53 10.69 -7.12
C ALA A 756 -19.72 9.72 -7.19
N VAL A 757 -20.14 9.17 -6.04
CA VAL A 757 -21.15 8.10 -5.96
C VAL A 757 -22.58 8.60 -6.27
N GLY A 758 -22.84 9.91 -6.33
CA GLY A 758 -24.19 10.40 -6.64
C GLY A 758 -24.39 11.91 -6.78
N GLY A 759 -23.30 12.70 -6.87
CA GLY A 759 -23.36 14.17 -6.96
C GLY A 759 -24.01 14.84 -5.75
N ILE A 760 -24.01 14.19 -4.58
CA ILE A 760 -24.70 14.66 -3.36
C ILE A 760 -23.91 15.80 -2.69
N CYS A 761 -22.59 15.76 -2.80
CA CYS A 761 -21.71 16.86 -2.41
C CYS A 761 -21.26 17.69 -3.62
N PRO A 762 -20.97 19.00 -3.43
CA PRO A 762 -20.23 19.78 -4.41
C PRO A 762 -18.87 19.15 -4.69
N ALA A 763 -18.37 19.29 -5.92
CA ALA A 763 -17.01 18.91 -6.26
C ALA A 763 -16.01 19.62 -5.33
N PRO A 764 -15.00 18.92 -4.77
CA PRO A 764 -13.91 19.59 -4.07
C PRO A 764 -13.12 20.49 -5.04
N ALA A 765 -12.49 21.53 -4.52
CA ALA A 765 -11.66 22.41 -5.35
C ALA A 765 -10.49 21.63 -5.95
N ILE A 766 -10.23 21.86 -7.25
CA ILE A 766 -9.09 21.28 -7.99
C ILE A 766 -7.79 21.70 -7.28
N LYS A 767 -6.93 20.73 -7.01
CA LYS A 767 -5.61 20.92 -6.38
C LYS A 767 -4.47 20.29 -7.19
N SER A 768 -4.75 19.82 -8.41
CA SER A 768 -3.73 19.32 -9.34
C SER A 768 -2.55 20.28 -9.45
N GLY A 769 -1.34 19.77 -9.26
CA GLY A 769 -0.11 20.53 -9.45
C GLY A 769 0.11 20.95 -10.91
N THR A 770 1.17 21.72 -11.13
CA THR A 770 1.63 22.06 -12.49
C THR A 770 2.59 20.99 -12.98
N LEU A 771 2.36 20.43 -14.17
CA LEU A 771 3.28 19.48 -14.79
C LEU A 771 4.61 20.15 -15.13
N THR A 772 5.72 19.48 -14.81
CA THR A 772 7.06 19.88 -15.25
C THR A 772 7.39 19.16 -16.55
N PHE A 773 7.51 19.91 -17.65
CA PHE A 773 7.82 19.37 -18.97
C PHE A 773 9.34 19.34 -19.21
N PRO A 774 9.91 18.26 -19.80
CA PRO A 774 11.36 18.17 -20.02
C PRO A 774 11.92 19.26 -20.95
N LYS A 775 11.11 19.75 -21.90
CA LYS A 775 11.43 20.89 -22.77
C LYS A 775 10.27 21.87 -22.82
N PRO A 776 10.52 23.19 -22.93
CA PRO A 776 9.47 24.18 -23.16
C PRO A 776 8.79 23.95 -24.52
N ARG A 777 7.54 24.40 -24.66
CA ARG A 777 6.81 24.30 -25.93
C ARG A 777 7.58 25.06 -27.04
N PRO A 778 7.85 24.45 -28.20
CA PRO A 778 8.54 25.13 -29.29
C PRO A 778 7.82 26.43 -29.70
N ALA A 779 8.57 27.54 -29.78
CA ALA A 779 8.02 28.85 -30.14
C ALA A 779 7.39 28.89 -31.55
N LYS A 780 7.79 27.97 -32.43
CA LYS A 780 7.15 27.70 -33.72
C LYS A 780 6.91 26.19 -33.84
N THR A 781 5.69 25.76 -33.53
CA THR A 781 5.24 24.38 -33.71
C THR A 781 5.06 24.08 -35.20
N ILE A 782 5.65 22.99 -35.70
CA ILE A 782 5.56 22.59 -37.11
C ILE A 782 4.75 21.29 -37.19
N VAL A 783 3.60 21.35 -37.85
CA VAL A 783 2.84 20.15 -38.27
C VAL A 783 3.34 19.77 -39.67
N PRO A 784 3.61 18.47 -39.97
CA PRO A 784 3.95 18.04 -41.32
C PRO A 784 2.88 18.45 -42.35
N ALA A 785 3.29 18.70 -43.59
CA ALA A 785 2.33 18.85 -44.68
C ALA A 785 1.68 17.48 -45.00
N PRO A 786 0.35 17.41 -45.26
CA PRO A 786 -0.34 16.19 -45.68
C PRO A 786 0.34 15.47 -46.84
N SER A 787 0.31 14.13 -46.81
CA SER A 787 0.72 13.29 -47.95
C SER A 787 -0.26 13.37 -49.12
N GLY A 788 -1.54 13.60 -48.85
CA GLY A 788 -2.63 13.42 -49.82
C GLY A 788 -3.01 11.95 -50.07
N GLN A 789 -2.34 10.99 -49.41
CA GLN A 789 -2.67 9.58 -49.42
C GLN A 789 -3.41 9.24 -48.12
N LEU A 790 -4.65 8.77 -48.26
CA LEU A 790 -5.50 8.39 -47.14
C LEU A 790 -5.47 6.86 -46.92
N VAL A 791 -5.42 6.45 -45.67
CA VAL A 791 -5.59 5.05 -45.22
C VAL A 791 -6.86 4.91 -44.38
N ASP A 792 -7.41 3.70 -44.36
CA ASP A 792 -8.57 3.36 -43.54
C ASP A 792 -8.12 2.81 -42.18
N VAL A 793 -8.67 3.34 -41.10
CA VAL A 793 -8.42 2.87 -39.73
C VAL A 793 -9.75 2.55 -39.05
N LEU A 794 -9.86 1.34 -38.50
CA LEU A 794 -11.06 0.88 -37.78
C LEU A 794 -10.98 1.27 -36.31
N HIS A 795 -12.10 1.72 -35.73
CA HIS A 795 -12.27 1.95 -34.30
C HIS A 795 -13.46 1.11 -33.82
N LEU A 796 -13.13 0.16 -32.94
CA LEU A 796 -14.07 -0.66 -32.18
C LEU A 796 -14.04 -0.18 -30.72
N SER A 797 -15.20 -0.13 -30.07
CA SER A 797 -15.34 0.30 -28.67
C SER A 797 -16.52 -0.42 -28.05
N ASP A 798 -16.47 -0.63 -26.73
CA ASP A 798 -17.59 -1.10 -25.92
C ASP A 798 -18.27 -2.33 -26.57
N TRP A 799 -17.45 -3.38 -26.72
CA TRP A 799 -17.82 -4.60 -27.42
C TRP A 799 -18.87 -5.39 -26.64
N HIS A 800 -18.70 -5.47 -25.31
CA HIS A 800 -19.56 -6.16 -24.35
C HIS A 800 -20.15 -7.44 -24.91
N VAL A 801 -19.30 -8.45 -25.11
CA VAL A 801 -19.75 -9.75 -25.60
C VAL A 801 -20.44 -10.53 -24.50
N ASP A 802 -21.68 -10.89 -24.74
CA ASP A 802 -22.45 -11.77 -23.88
C ASP A 802 -22.42 -13.20 -24.43
N GLU A 803 -21.54 -14.03 -23.87
CA GLU A 803 -21.48 -15.47 -24.16
C GLU A 803 -22.69 -16.24 -23.58
N LEU A 804 -23.41 -15.64 -22.63
CA LEU A 804 -24.62 -16.20 -22.02
C LEU A 804 -25.91 -15.70 -22.70
N TYR A 805 -25.79 -14.93 -23.79
CA TYR A 805 -26.93 -14.45 -24.57
C TYR A 805 -27.68 -15.64 -25.20
N VAL A 806 -28.98 -15.74 -24.92
CA VAL A 806 -29.86 -16.79 -25.45
C VAL A 806 -30.90 -16.18 -26.39
N PRO A 807 -30.83 -16.43 -27.71
CA PRO A 807 -31.89 -16.05 -28.65
C PRO A 807 -33.25 -16.60 -28.22
N GLY A 808 -34.29 -15.79 -28.31
CA GLY A 808 -35.64 -16.13 -27.87
C GLY A 808 -35.90 -16.05 -26.36
N SER A 809 -34.94 -15.62 -25.54
CA SER A 809 -35.15 -15.32 -24.12
C SER A 809 -35.83 -13.95 -23.89
N GLU A 810 -36.02 -13.55 -22.64
CA GLU A 810 -36.68 -12.27 -22.31
C GLU A 810 -35.77 -11.06 -22.59
N ALA A 811 -36.18 -10.21 -23.53
CA ALA A 811 -35.50 -8.97 -23.88
C ALA A 811 -35.91 -7.77 -23.01
N VAL A 812 -36.90 -7.91 -22.13
CA VAL A 812 -37.26 -6.87 -21.14
C VAL A 812 -37.46 -7.53 -19.77
N CYS A 813 -36.40 -7.54 -18.98
CA CYS A 813 -36.34 -8.20 -17.68
C CYS A 813 -36.14 -7.18 -16.53
N GLY A 814 -36.26 -7.64 -15.29
CA GLY A 814 -36.04 -6.81 -14.09
C GLY A 814 -34.58 -6.75 -13.60
N LYS A 815 -33.61 -7.26 -14.38
CA LYS A 815 -32.16 -7.28 -14.05
C LYS A 815 -31.40 -6.27 -14.92
N PRO A 816 -30.18 -5.84 -14.55
CA PRO A 816 -29.43 -4.84 -15.32
C PRO A 816 -29.11 -5.22 -16.78
N THR A 817 -28.80 -6.50 -17.04
CA THR A 817 -28.69 -7.04 -18.42
C THR A 817 -29.70 -8.18 -18.63
N CYS A 818 -30.30 -8.22 -19.82
CA CYS A 818 -31.38 -9.15 -20.19
C CYS A 818 -30.92 -10.10 -21.33
N CYS A 819 -31.84 -10.69 -22.07
CA CYS A 819 -31.54 -11.64 -23.17
C CYS A 819 -30.77 -12.90 -22.73
N ARG A 820 -30.90 -13.30 -21.46
CA ARG A 820 -30.36 -14.54 -20.89
C ARG A 820 -31.46 -15.40 -20.28
N LYS A 821 -31.14 -16.67 -20.00
CA LYS A 821 -32.02 -17.57 -19.25
C LYS A 821 -31.61 -17.61 -17.76
N TYR A 822 -32.26 -16.79 -16.96
CA TYR A 822 -32.13 -16.77 -15.50
C TYR A 822 -33.07 -17.79 -14.84
N ALA A 823 -32.85 -18.06 -13.54
CA ALA A 823 -33.70 -18.97 -12.76
C ALA A 823 -35.14 -18.44 -12.56
N ASP A 824 -35.32 -17.12 -12.64
CA ASP A 824 -36.59 -16.39 -12.57
C ASP A 824 -37.12 -15.92 -13.94
N SER A 825 -36.50 -16.35 -15.05
CA SER A 825 -37.01 -16.07 -16.40
C SER A 825 -38.38 -16.73 -16.62
N PRO A 826 -39.33 -16.04 -17.27
CA PRO A 826 -40.63 -16.63 -17.58
C PRO A 826 -40.52 -17.74 -18.63
N ASP A 827 -41.39 -18.75 -18.54
CA ASP A 827 -41.47 -19.86 -19.52
C ASP A 827 -41.73 -19.37 -20.97
N LYS A 828 -42.35 -18.20 -21.10
CA LYS A 828 -42.57 -17.50 -22.37
C LYS A 828 -42.23 -16.02 -22.20
N PRO A 829 -41.33 -15.45 -23.03
CA PRO A 829 -40.95 -14.05 -22.92
C PRO A 829 -42.10 -13.11 -23.32
N SER A 830 -42.15 -11.95 -22.68
CA SER A 830 -43.00 -10.82 -23.05
C SER A 830 -42.54 -10.21 -24.39
N ARG A 831 -41.22 -10.12 -24.58
CA ARG A 831 -40.57 -9.76 -25.84
C ARG A 831 -39.36 -10.67 -26.04
N ALA A 832 -39.40 -11.48 -27.09
CA ALA A 832 -38.32 -12.42 -27.40
C ALA A 832 -37.09 -11.68 -27.93
N ALA A 833 -35.92 -11.98 -27.37
CA ALA A 833 -34.62 -11.50 -27.82
C ALA A 833 -34.28 -12.03 -29.23
N SER A 834 -33.80 -11.16 -30.11
CA SER A 834 -33.36 -11.57 -31.46
C SER A 834 -32.06 -12.37 -31.42
N THR A 835 -31.78 -13.20 -32.43
CA THR A 835 -30.47 -13.85 -32.60
C THR A 835 -29.31 -12.87 -32.82
N TRP A 836 -29.63 -11.61 -33.14
CA TRP A 836 -28.65 -10.59 -33.54
C TRP A 836 -28.41 -9.48 -32.50
N GLY A 837 -29.04 -9.56 -31.32
CA GLY A 837 -28.95 -8.55 -30.27
C GLY A 837 -30.28 -7.82 -30.03
N ASP A 838 -30.34 -7.04 -28.96
CA ASP A 838 -31.55 -6.30 -28.58
C ASP A 838 -31.18 -5.02 -27.81
N PHE A 839 -31.97 -3.95 -27.95
CA PHE A 839 -31.75 -2.64 -27.34
C PHE A 839 -31.54 -2.64 -25.81
N LYS A 840 -31.95 -3.68 -25.08
CA LYS A 840 -31.78 -3.79 -23.62
C LYS A 840 -30.70 -4.79 -23.19
N CYS A 841 -29.84 -5.22 -24.12
CA CYS A 841 -28.95 -6.33 -23.93
C CYS A 841 -27.58 -6.08 -24.57
N ASP A 842 -26.61 -6.87 -24.12
CA ASP A 842 -25.25 -6.88 -24.63
C ASP A 842 -25.11 -7.66 -25.96
N SER A 843 -23.93 -7.59 -26.58
CA SER A 843 -23.67 -8.17 -27.90
C SER A 843 -23.63 -9.71 -27.85
N PRO A 844 -24.52 -10.45 -28.53
CA PRO A 844 -24.27 -11.88 -28.74
C PRO A 844 -23.00 -12.05 -29.59
N VAL A 845 -22.19 -13.06 -29.29
CA VAL A 845 -20.95 -13.42 -30.04
C VAL A 845 -21.17 -13.39 -31.56
N LYS A 846 -22.34 -13.83 -32.02
CA LYS A 846 -22.76 -13.88 -33.43
C LYS A 846 -22.83 -12.50 -34.11
N LEU A 847 -23.24 -11.45 -33.40
CA LEU A 847 -23.29 -10.07 -33.91
C LEU A 847 -21.87 -9.56 -34.20
N GLY A 848 -20.95 -9.73 -33.25
CA GLY A 848 -19.54 -9.39 -33.43
C GLY A 848 -18.91 -10.14 -34.61
N GLN A 849 -19.15 -11.45 -34.72
CA GLN A 849 -18.67 -12.25 -35.86
C GLN A 849 -19.22 -11.78 -37.22
N ASP A 850 -20.41 -11.18 -37.27
CA ASP A 850 -21.00 -10.64 -38.51
C ASP A 850 -20.42 -9.25 -38.85
N LEU A 851 -20.26 -8.39 -37.85
CA LEU A 851 -19.55 -7.11 -37.96
C LEU A 851 -18.16 -7.31 -38.61
N LEU A 852 -17.37 -8.25 -38.11
CA LEU A 852 -16.03 -8.53 -38.64
C LEU A 852 -16.04 -9.07 -40.08
N LYS A 853 -17.12 -9.72 -40.52
CA LYS A 853 -17.33 -10.13 -41.93
C LYS A 853 -17.82 -8.98 -42.81
N PHE A 854 -18.41 -7.93 -42.21
CA PHE A 854 -18.88 -6.76 -42.93
C PHE A 854 -17.77 -5.72 -43.15
N VAL A 855 -16.90 -5.49 -42.16
CA VAL A 855 -15.82 -4.48 -42.25
C VAL A 855 -15.02 -4.52 -43.57
N PRO A 856 -14.52 -5.68 -44.05
CA PRO A 856 -13.76 -5.75 -45.32
C PRO A 856 -14.56 -5.38 -46.58
N LYS A 857 -15.88 -5.28 -46.51
CA LYS A 857 -16.75 -4.86 -47.62
C LYS A 857 -16.84 -3.33 -47.77
N VAL A 858 -16.47 -2.59 -46.72
CA VAL A 858 -16.60 -1.12 -46.67
C VAL A 858 -15.29 -0.38 -46.44
N ALA A 859 -14.26 -1.07 -45.90
CA ALA A 859 -12.96 -0.47 -45.61
C ALA A 859 -11.81 -1.45 -45.85
N ASN A 860 -10.70 -0.95 -46.40
CA ASN A 860 -9.44 -1.71 -46.48
C ASN A 860 -8.54 -1.31 -45.31
N VAL A 861 -8.86 -1.86 -44.14
CA VAL A 861 -8.31 -1.45 -42.83
C VAL A 861 -6.80 -1.70 -42.75
N SER A 862 -6.01 -0.64 -42.55
CA SER A 862 -4.56 -0.73 -42.34
C SER A 862 -4.21 -1.23 -40.93
N PHE A 863 -4.94 -0.75 -39.93
CA PHE A 863 -4.92 -1.24 -38.55
C PHE A 863 -6.24 -0.86 -37.86
N ALA A 864 -6.54 -1.51 -36.74
CA ALA A 864 -7.67 -1.21 -35.88
C ALA A 864 -7.21 -0.71 -34.51
N ILE A 865 -8.03 0.10 -33.86
CA ILE A 865 -7.94 0.41 -32.43
C ILE A 865 -9.17 -0.18 -31.72
N LEU A 866 -8.98 -0.67 -30.50
CA LEU A 866 -10.04 -1.17 -29.63
C LEU A 866 -9.99 -0.42 -28.30
N THR A 867 -10.95 0.45 -28.01
CA THR A 867 -10.94 1.28 -26.79
C THR A 867 -11.61 0.59 -25.59
N GLY A 868 -11.34 -0.71 -25.40
CA GLY A 868 -11.78 -1.48 -24.21
C GLY A 868 -13.25 -1.90 -24.19
N ASP A 869 -13.68 -2.34 -23.00
CA ASP A 869 -14.99 -2.85 -22.63
C ASP A 869 -15.44 -4.08 -23.45
N VAL A 870 -14.70 -5.17 -23.26
CA VAL A 870 -14.97 -6.48 -23.85
C VAL A 870 -15.98 -7.32 -23.06
N PRO A 871 -15.93 -7.43 -21.72
CA PRO A 871 -16.93 -8.18 -20.95
C PRO A 871 -18.29 -7.48 -20.86
N PRO A 872 -19.41 -8.20 -20.62
CA PRO A 872 -20.75 -7.62 -20.66
C PRO A 872 -21.12 -6.82 -19.39
N HIS A 873 -22.38 -6.37 -19.26
CA HIS A 873 -22.87 -5.60 -18.10
C HIS A 873 -23.36 -6.46 -16.93
N ASP A 874 -22.99 -7.74 -16.88
CA ASP A 874 -23.37 -8.67 -15.81
C ASP A 874 -22.48 -8.59 -14.56
N VAL A 875 -22.11 -7.35 -14.19
CA VAL A 875 -21.11 -7.01 -13.16
C VAL A 875 -21.28 -7.69 -11.81
N TRP A 876 -22.48 -8.15 -11.47
CA TRP A 876 -22.78 -8.93 -10.24
C TRP A 876 -22.39 -10.42 -10.32
N LEU A 877 -21.90 -10.88 -11.48
CA LEU A 877 -21.41 -12.24 -11.75
C LEU A 877 -19.92 -12.25 -12.16
N GLN A 878 -19.30 -11.07 -12.32
CA GLN A 878 -17.97 -10.94 -12.91
C GLN A 878 -16.86 -11.20 -11.88
N THR A 879 -16.38 -12.43 -11.93
CA THR A 879 -15.13 -12.88 -11.29
C THR A 879 -13.96 -12.76 -12.28
N LYS A 880 -12.74 -12.77 -11.74
CA LYS A 880 -11.50 -12.95 -12.50
C LYS A 880 -11.60 -14.10 -13.51
N GLU A 881 -12.05 -15.27 -13.05
CA GLU A 881 -12.09 -16.50 -13.84
C GLU A 881 -13.14 -16.45 -14.97
N THR A 882 -14.23 -15.69 -14.79
CA THR A 882 -15.22 -15.47 -15.85
C THR A 882 -14.77 -14.44 -16.88
N VAL A 883 -14.13 -13.35 -16.45
CA VAL A 883 -13.69 -12.27 -17.35
C VAL A 883 -12.56 -12.75 -18.25
N ASP A 884 -11.54 -13.41 -17.69
CA ASP A 884 -10.40 -14.00 -18.43
C ASP A 884 -10.84 -14.89 -19.61
N VAL A 885 -11.89 -15.70 -19.42
CA VAL A 885 -12.42 -16.57 -20.47
C VAL A 885 -13.15 -15.78 -21.55
N ILE A 886 -13.98 -14.80 -21.17
CA ILE A 886 -14.76 -13.96 -22.09
C ILE A 886 -13.82 -13.13 -22.97
N GLU A 887 -12.82 -12.48 -22.37
CA GLU A 887 -11.81 -11.68 -23.07
C GLU A 887 -11.06 -12.52 -24.10
N LYS A 888 -10.53 -13.67 -23.66
CA LYS A 888 -9.77 -14.60 -24.50
C LYS A 888 -10.55 -15.11 -25.71
N ASN A 889 -11.82 -15.46 -25.50
CA ASN A 889 -12.72 -15.88 -26.56
C ASN A 889 -13.03 -14.71 -27.52
N ALA A 890 -13.30 -13.51 -26.99
CA ALA A 890 -13.57 -12.31 -27.77
C ALA A 890 -12.35 -11.90 -28.63
N TYR A 891 -11.16 -11.85 -28.06
CA TYR A 891 -9.91 -11.59 -28.79
C TYR A 891 -9.59 -12.71 -29.78
N GLY A 892 -10.00 -13.96 -29.49
CA GLY A 892 -10.01 -15.07 -30.45
C GLY A 892 -10.90 -14.80 -31.67
N VAL A 893 -12.10 -14.24 -31.46
CA VAL A 893 -13.01 -13.82 -32.54
C VAL A 893 -12.46 -12.60 -33.30
N MET A 894 -11.95 -11.59 -32.60
CA MET A 894 -11.36 -10.39 -33.20
C MET A 894 -10.12 -10.68 -34.05
N ALA A 895 -9.37 -11.75 -33.75
CA ALA A 895 -8.24 -12.21 -34.55
C ALA A 895 -8.63 -12.68 -35.98
N ALA A 896 -9.92 -12.75 -36.31
CA ALA A 896 -10.39 -12.89 -37.68
C ALA A 896 -10.19 -11.63 -38.55
N LEU A 897 -9.89 -10.47 -37.95
CA LEU A 897 -9.47 -9.26 -38.69
C LEU A 897 -8.07 -9.48 -39.30
N PRO A 898 -7.89 -9.24 -40.62
CA PRO A 898 -6.55 -9.29 -41.24
C PRO A 898 -5.59 -8.20 -40.75
N ALA A 899 -6.12 -7.14 -40.14
CA ALA A 899 -5.37 -6.00 -39.66
C ALA A 899 -5.01 -6.14 -38.18
N LYS A 900 -3.85 -5.61 -37.76
CA LYS A 900 -3.47 -5.56 -36.34
C LYS A 900 -4.46 -4.72 -35.54
N VAL A 901 -4.80 -5.18 -34.34
CA VAL A 901 -5.62 -4.44 -33.37
C VAL A 901 -4.71 -3.86 -32.28
N TYR A 902 -4.86 -2.57 -31.98
CA TYR A 902 -4.21 -1.89 -30.87
C TYR A 902 -5.25 -1.60 -29.78
N PRO A 903 -5.35 -2.45 -28.75
CA PRO A 903 -6.36 -2.31 -27.70
C PRO A 903 -5.95 -1.30 -26.62
N ALA A 904 -6.91 -0.86 -25.82
CA ALA A 904 -6.76 -0.18 -24.53
C ALA A 904 -7.62 -0.90 -23.49
N VAL A 905 -7.30 -0.72 -22.21
CA VAL A 905 -8.06 -1.30 -21.09
C VAL A 905 -9.32 -0.45 -20.85
N GLY A 906 -10.50 -1.08 -20.87
CA GLY A 906 -11.76 -0.46 -20.45
C GLY A 906 -12.06 -0.69 -18.98
N ASN A 907 -13.23 -0.27 -18.52
CA ASN A 907 -13.61 -0.49 -17.12
C ASN A 907 -14.28 -1.85 -16.89
N HIS A 908 -14.76 -2.55 -17.91
CA HIS A 908 -15.32 -3.91 -17.77
C HIS A 908 -14.27 -5.03 -17.79
N GLU A 909 -13.03 -4.76 -18.21
CA GLU A 909 -11.90 -5.72 -18.23
C GLU A 909 -11.51 -6.30 -16.85
N SER A 910 -11.95 -5.69 -15.73
CA SER A 910 -11.67 -6.26 -14.39
C SER A 910 -12.79 -7.17 -13.90
N GLY A 911 -12.45 -8.20 -13.12
CA GLY A 911 -13.41 -9.03 -12.38
C GLY A 911 -13.14 -8.95 -10.88
N PRO A 912 -13.89 -8.14 -10.09
CA PRO A 912 -15.09 -7.39 -10.46
C PRO A 912 -14.84 -6.14 -11.31
N ALA A 913 -15.81 -5.75 -12.15
CA ALA A 913 -15.69 -4.63 -13.09
C ALA A 913 -15.45 -3.28 -12.39
N SER A 914 -14.73 -2.41 -13.08
CA SER A 914 -14.29 -1.06 -12.69
C SER A 914 -13.27 -1.00 -11.56
N LEU A 915 -12.84 -2.12 -11.00
CA LEU A 915 -11.95 -2.18 -9.84
C LEU A 915 -10.49 -2.38 -10.25
N PHE A 916 -9.78 -1.28 -10.48
CA PHE A 916 -8.36 -1.25 -10.86
C PHE A 916 -7.50 -0.74 -9.70
N PRO A 917 -6.93 -1.62 -8.87
CA PRO A 917 -6.12 -1.23 -7.72
C PRO A 917 -4.87 -0.46 -8.14
N THR A 918 -4.49 0.50 -7.30
CA THR A 918 -3.25 1.27 -7.38
C THR A 918 -2.31 0.83 -6.26
N PRO A 919 -1.00 1.19 -6.31
CA PRO A 919 -0.09 0.91 -5.20
C PRO A 919 -0.59 1.56 -3.91
N SER A 920 -1.12 2.79 -4.00
CA SER A 920 -1.70 3.54 -2.90
C SER A 920 -3.01 2.97 -2.35
N SER A 921 -3.74 2.14 -3.10
CA SER A 921 -5.01 1.55 -2.66
C SER A 921 -4.86 0.15 -2.05
N GLY A 922 -3.83 -0.60 -2.46
CA GLY A 922 -3.73 -2.05 -2.26
C GLY A 922 -4.71 -2.83 -3.14
N GLY A 923 -4.48 -4.14 -3.25
CA GLY A 923 -5.14 -5.03 -4.22
C GLY A 923 -4.16 -5.52 -5.28
N ASP A 924 -4.60 -6.41 -6.18
CA ASP A 924 -3.77 -6.97 -7.25
C ASP A 924 -4.55 -7.07 -8.58
N ALA A 925 -4.00 -6.43 -9.63
CA ALA A 925 -4.45 -6.56 -11.02
C ALA A 925 -3.37 -7.12 -11.95
N SER A 926 -2.23 -7.59 -11.42
CA SER A 926 -1.17 -8.21 -12.20
C SER A 926 -1.66 -9.42 -13.00
N TRP A 927 -2.68 -10.14 -12.50
CA TRP A 927 -3.33 -11.23 -13.21
C TRP A 927 -3.99 -10.77 -14.52
N LEU A 928 -4.68 -9.63 -14.48
CA LEU A 928 -5.40 -9.08 -15.63
C LEU A 928 -4.38 -8.57 -16.63
N TYR A 929 -3.45 -7.74 -16.18
CA TYR A 929 -2.39 -7.21 -17.03
C TYR A 929 -1.51 -8.30 -17.64
N SER A 930 -1.29 -9.41 -16.94
CA SER A 930 -0.60 -10.58 -17.50
C SER A 930 -1.43 -11.30 -18.57
N SER A 931 -2.73 -11.51 -18.32
CA SER A 931 -3.61 -12.17 -19.30
C SER A 931 -3.80 -11.31 -20.56
N LEU A 932 -4.12 -10.02 -20.39
CA LEU A 932 -4.20 -9.06 -21.49
C LEU A 932 -2.89 -8.98 -22.27
N ALA A 933 -1.73 -8.95 -21.61
CA ALA A 933 -0.45 -8.96 -22.31
C ALA A 933 -0.20 -10.25 -23.11
N ASP A 934 -0.54 -11.41 -22.55
CA ASP A 934 -0.37 -12.70 -23.21
C ASP A 934 -1.35 -12.83 -24.41
N ASP A 935 -2.60 -12.38 -24.28
CA ASP A 935 -3.55 -12.38 -25.39
C ASP A 935 -3.23 -11.31 -26.46
N TRP A 936 -2.88 -10.10 -26.07
CA TRP A 936 -2.55 -9.01 -26.99
C TRP A 936 -1.18 -9.21 -27.69
N SER A 937 -0.36 -10.15 -27.22
CA SER A 937 0.91 -10.55 -27.88
C SER A 937 0.74 -10.99 -29.35
N ARG A 938 -0.49 -11.39 -29.74
CA ARG A 938 -0.86 -11.69 -31.14
C ARG A 938 -0.85 -10.47 -32.08
N TRP A 939 -0.91 -9.25 -31.53
CA TRP A 939 -0.93 -8.00 -32.30
C TRP A 939 0.24 -7.07 -31.96
N LEU A 940 0.58 -6.99 -30.67
CA LEU A 940 1.58 -6.08 -30.10
C LEU A 940 3.02 -6.61 -30.22
N PRO A 941 4.02 -5.73 -30.37
CA PRO A 941 5.43 -6.12 -30.27
C PRO A 941 5.83 -6.42 -28.80
N ALA A 942 6.93 -7.15 -28.61
CA ALA A 942 7.31 -7.69 -27.30
C ALA A 942 7.61 -6.63 -26.22
N ASP A 943 8.11 -5.45 -26.62
CA ASP A 943 8.31 -4.29 -25.75
C ASP A 943 6.98 -3.68 -25.27
N ALA A 944 5.99 -3.58 -26.16
CA ALA A 944 4.63 -3.20 -25.79
C ALA A 944 3.99 -4.23 -24.83
N VAL A 945 4.10 -5.53 -25.14
CA VAL A 945 3.61 -6.63 -24.27
C VAL A 945 4.21 -6.54 -22.86
N ASN A 946 5.50 -6.23 -22.72
CA ASN A 946 6.14 -6.08 -21.42
C ASN A 946 5.63 -4.87 -20.63
N THR A 947 5.27 -3.77 -21.30
CA THR A 947 4.72 -2.58 -20.60
C THR A 947 3.27 -2.79 -20.17
N VAL A 948 2.47 -3.52 -20.94
CA VAL A 948 1.10 -3.92 -20.55
C VAL A 948 1.09 -4.61 -19.18
N LYS A 949 2.03 -5.54 -18.92
CA LYS A 949 2.09 -6.34 -17.68
C LYS A 949 2.20 -5.52 -16.39
N ASN A 950 2.67 -4.28 -16.47
CA ASN A 950 2.90 -3.44 -15.29
C ASN A 950 1.62 -2.76 -14.80
N TYR A 951 0.85 -2.12 -15.71
CA TYR A 951 -0.34 -1.34 -15.36
C TYR A 951 -1.36 -1.15 -16.51
N GLY A 952 -1.28 -1.96 -17.58
CA GLY A 952 -2.25 -1.94 -18.68
C GLY A 952 -2.00 -0.89 -19.79
N ALA A 953 -0.91 -0.12 -19.70
CA ALA A 953 -0.53 0.89 -20.69
C ALA A 953 0.65 0.43 -21.56
N TYR A 954 0.78 0.97 -22.77
CA TYR A 954 1.92 0.68 -23.66
C TYR A 954 2.11 1.73 -24.75
N THR A 955 3.25 1.69 -25.44
CA THR A 955 3.45 2.39 -26.72
C THR A 955 3.74 1.41 -27.83
N SER A 956 3.29 1.70 -29.05
CA SER A 956 3.62 0.94 -30.26
C SER A 956 3.75 1.89 -31.44
N SER A 957 4.56 1.54 -32.45
CA SER A 957 4.75 2.36 -33.66
C SER A 957 4.27 1.59 -34.90
N PRO A 958 2.99 1.75 -35.31
CA PRO A 958 2.43 1.00 -36.44
C PRO A 958 3.05 1.33 -37.80
N ALA A 959 3.65 2.51 -37.92
CA ALA A 959 4.31 3.00 -39.13
C ALA A 959 5.48 3.95 -38.77
N PRO A 960 6.49 4.12 -39.65
CA PRO A 960 7.57 5.08 -39.41
C PRO A 960 7.04 6.51 -39.23
N GLY A 961 7.52 7.20 -38.19
CA GLY A 961 7.06 8.55 -37.86
C GLY A 961 5.69 8.61 -37.15
N PHE A 962 5.16 7.46 -36.71
CA PHE A 962 3.85 7.36 -36.06
C PHE A 962 3.90 6.46 -34.82
N ARG A 963 3.32 6.95 -33.71
CA ARG A 963 3.24 6.24 -32.44
C ARG A 963 1.80 6.23 -31.92
N ILE A 964 1.33 5.08 -31.46
CA ILE A 964 0.15 4.94 -30.60
C ILE A 964 0.64 4.84 -29.15
N ILE A 965 0.01 5.61 -28.26
CA ILE A 965 0.16 5.51 -26.81
C ILE A 965 -1.20 5.05 -26.26
N SER A 966 -1.23 3.88 -25.64
CA SER A 966 -2.40 3.37 -24.92
C SER A 966 -2.27 3.70 -23.44
N LEU A 967 -3.31 4.30 -22.86
CA LEU A 967 -3.44 4.64 -21.44
C LEU A 967 -4.50 3.77 -20.77
N ASN A 968 -4.31 3.47 -19.49
CA ASN A 968 -5.29 2.83 -18.65
C ASN A 968 -6.10 3.90 -17.90
N THR A 969 -7.08 4.49 -18.59
CA THR A 969 -7.85 5.62 -18.04
C THR A 969 -8.76 5.27 -16.85
N ASN A 970 -8.80 3.99 -16.42
CA ASN A 970 -9.34 3.58 -15.13
C ASN A 970 -8.65 4.25 -13.93
N PHE A 971 -7.43 4.77 -14.10
CA PHE A 971 -6.74 5.55 -13.07
C PHE A 971 -7.27 6.98 -12.89
N CYS A 972 -8.26 7.40 -13.71
CA CYS A 972 -9.10 8.54 -13.38
C CYS A 972 -10.59 8.22 -13.23
N TYR A 973 -11.03 6.97 -13.47
CA TYR A 973 -12.45 6.65 -13.51
C TYR A 973 -13.12 6.75 -12.13
N ASN A 974 -14.23 7.49 -12.03
CA ASN A 974 -14.88 7.81 -10.77
C ASN A 974 -15.58 6.61 -10.10
N MET A 975 -15.84 5.51 -10.82
CA MET A 975 -16.32 4.24 -10.26
C MET A 975 -15.18 3.26 -9.92
N ASN A 976 -13.93 3.61 -10.22
CA ASN A 976 -12.78 2.89 -9.67
C ASN A 976 -12.58 3.25 -8.20
N PHE A 977 -13.28 2.51 -7.33
CA PHE A 977 -13.35 2.83 -5.91
C PHE A 977 -11.99 2.84 -5.21
N TYR A 978 -10.99 2.12 -5.73
CA TYR A 978 -9.63 2.14 -5.22
C TYR A 978 -9.00 3.54 -5.20
N LEU A 979 -9.38 4.44 -6.13
CA LEU A 979 -8.88 5.82 -6.16
C LEU A 979 -9.29 6.64 -4.93
N TYR A 980 -10.34 6.23 -4.19
CA TYR A 980 -10.75 6.90 -2.95
C TYR A 980 -10.00 6.41 -1.69
N ALA A 981 -9.16 5.37 -1.81
CA ALA A 981 -8.28 4.95 -0.73
C ALA A 981 -7.16 5.97 -0.47
N ASN A 982 -6.72 6.70 -1.51
CA ASN A 982 -5.82 7.85 -1.40
C ASN A 982 -6.24 8.97 -2.36
N THR A 983 -7.16 9.82 -1.92
CA THR A 983 -7.71 10.95 -2.70
C THR A 983 -6.69 12.05 -3.03
N LYS A 984 -5.46 11.96 -2.51
CA LYS A 984 -4.35 12.91 -2.76
C LYS A 984 -3.42 12.44 -3.89
N ASP A 985 -3.52 11.18 -4.31
CA ASP A 985 -2.78 10.63 -5.44
C ASP A 985 -3.47 11.04 -6.75
N TYR A 986 -2.89 12.02 -7.46
CA TYR A 986 -3.47 12.60 -8.67
C TYR A 986 -2.92 11.99 -9.97
N ASP A 987 -1.87 11.17 -9.88
CA ASP A 987 -1.22 10.51 -11.00
C ASP A 987 -0.82 9.06 -10.62
N PRO A 988 -1.80 8.15 -10.44
CA PRO A 988 -1.51 6.77 -10.05
C PRO A 988 -0.56 6.09 -11.03
N PHE A 989 0.36 5.28 -10.50
CA PHE A 989 1.49 4.69 -11.24
C PHE A 989 2.42 5.71 -11.95
N GLY A 990 2.19 7.03 -11.82
CA GLY A 990 2.88 8.05 -12.60
C GLY A 990 2.52 7.99 -14.09
N GLU A 991 1.32 7.56 -14.46
CA GLU A 991 0.92 7.38 -15.86
C GLU A 991 0.97 8.69 -16.67
N ILE A 992 0.56 9.83 -16.12
CA ILE A 992 0.68 11.14 -16.78
C ILE A 992 2.14 11.56 -16.90
N LYS A 993 2.97 11.34 -15.87
CA LYS A 993 4.42 11.55 -15.94
C LYS A 993 5.06 10.68 -17.05
N TRP A 994 4.63 9.43 -17.17
CA TRP A 994 5.05 8.52 -18.25
C TRP A 994 4.57 9.02 -19.62
N LEU A 995 3.29 9.39 -19.78
CA LEU A 995 2.73 9.99 -21.00
C LEU A 995 3.54 11.21 -21.45
N VAL A 996 3.89 12.12 -20.54
CA VAL A 996 4.75 13.28 -20.83
C VAL A 996 6.12 12.84 -21.37
N SER A 997 6.73 11.80 -20.81
CA SER A 997 8.00 11.26 -21.32
C SER A 997 7.87 10.69 -22.74
N GLN A 998 6.78 9.98 -23.03
CA GLN A 998 6.51 9.38 -24.35
C GLN A 998 6.19 10.45 -25.40
N LEU A 999 5.41 11.47 -25.04
CA LEU A 999 5.13 12.62 -25.90
C LEU A 999 6.38 13.46 -26.17
N GLN A 1000 7.29 13.59 -25.20
CA GLN A 1000 8.58 14.24 -25.42
C GLN A 1000 9.49 13.41 -26.33
N ALA A 1001 9.55 12.09 -26.15
CA ALA A 1001 10.32 11.20 -27.02
C ALA A 1001 9.81 11.25 -28.48
N ALA A 1002 8.48 11.31 -28.67
CA ALA A 1002 7.87 11.51 -29.98
C ALA A 1002 8.18 12.91 -30.56
N GLU A 1003 8.15 13.98 -29.75
CA GLU A 1003 8.55 15.33 -30.19
C GLU A 1003 10.00 15.34 -30.70
N ASP A 1004 10.90 14.71 -29.95
CA ASP A 1004 12.33 14.63 -30.26
C ASP A 1004 12.59 13.78 -31.51
N ALA A 1005 11.83 12.69 -31.70
CA ALA A 1005 11.88 11.84 -32.89
C ALA A 1005 11.12 12.40 -34.10
N SER A 1006 10.46 13.56 -33.96
CA SER A 1006 9.56 14.15 -34.98
C SER A 1006 8.41 13.23 -35.41
N GLU A 1007 7.92 12.41 -34.48
CA GLU A 1007 6.77 11.51 -34.68
C GLU A 1007 5.43 12.23 -34.45
N ARG A 1008 4.37 11.73 -35.09
CA ARG A 1008 2.99 12.06 -34.74
C ARG A 1008 2.43 11.00 -33.79
N VAL A 1009 1.62 11.44 -32.85
CA VAL A 1009 1.06 10.57 -31.79
C VAL A 1009 -0.45 10.48 -31.88
N TRP A 1010 -0.97 9.26 -31.75
CA TRP A 1010 -2.34 9.00 -31.32
C TRP A 1010 -2.34 8.54 -29.86
N ILE A 1011 -3.26 9.08 -29.06
CA ILE A 1011 -3.52 8.59 -27.70
C ILE A 1011 -4.81 7.77 -27.75
N ILE A 1012 -4.79 6.57 -27.19
CA ILE A 1012 -5.99 5.73 -27.01
C ILE A 1012 -6.20 5.43 -25.51
N GLY A 1013 -7.46 5.34 -25.10
CA GLY A 1013 -7.89 4.96 -23.76
C GLY A 1013 -9.38 4.57 -23.80
N HIS A 1014 -10.02 4.37 -22.66
CA HIS A 1014 -11.44 4.05 -22.60
C HIS A 1014 -12.28 5.24 -22.10
N VAL A 1015 -12.28 5.51 -20.79
CA VAL A 1015 -12.95 6.70 -20.20
C VAL A 1015 -12.28 7.96 -20.73
N SER A 1016 -13.05 8.92 -21.27
CA SER A 1016 -12.49 10.17 -21.82
C SER A 1016 -12.15 11.16 -20.71
N PRO A 1017 -10.92 11.74 -20.67
CA PRO A 1017 -10.54 12.73 -19.66
C PRO A 1017 -11.37 14.02 -19.66
N SER A 1018 -12.12 14.28 -20.74
CA SER A 1018 -13.06 15.40 -20.88
C SER A 1018 -14.37 15.21 -20.10
N GLN A 1019 -14.74 13.97 -19.75
CA GLN A 1019 -16.04 13.63 -19.19
C GLN A 1019 -16.05 13.71 -17.66
N THR A 1020 -17.22 13.95 -17.07
CA THR A 1020 -17.43 14.01 -15.60
C THR A 1020 -17.04 12.73 -14.88
N ASP A 1021 -16.90 11.64 -15.64
CA ASP A 1021 -16.55 10.31 -15.16
C ASP A 1021 -15.04 10.17 -14.88
N CYS A 1022 -14.23 11.12 -15.34
CA CYS A 1022 -12.81 11.24 -15.01
C CYS A 1022 -12.59 12.25 -13.85
N LEU A 1023 -11.87 11.83 -12.80
CA LEU A 1023 -11.54 12.65 -11.64
C LEU A 1023 -10.80 13.94 -12.02
N GLN A 1024 -11.29 15.08 -11.51
CA GLN A 1024 -10.89 16.42 -11.95
C GLN A 1024 -9.38 16.72 -11.84
N ASN A 1025 -8.68 16.17 -10.83
CA ASN A 1025 -7.25 16.42 -10.68
C ASN A 1025 -6.41 15.70 -11.75
N TRP A 1026 -6.69 14.41 -12.03
CA TRP A 1026 -6.02 13.65 -13.09
C TRP A 1026 -6.33 14.26 -14.46
N SER A 1027 -7.61 14.56 -14.71
CA SER A 1027 -8.10 15.23 -15.92
C SER A 1027 -7.37 16.56 -16.19
N ALA A 1028 -7.15 17.38 -15.14
CA ALA A 1028 -6.41 18.64 -15.25
C ALA A 1028 -4.91 18.46 -15.51
N LEU A 1029 -4.28 17.36 -15.04
CA LEU A 1029 -2.90 17.02 -15.40
C LEU A 1029 -2.82 16.56 -16.86
N TYR A 1030 -3.71 15.66 -17.29
CA TYR A 1030 -3.82 15.24 -18.69
C TYR A 1030 -4.00 16.45 -19.63
N TYR A 1031 -4.89 17.38 -19.29
CA TYR A 1031 -5.13 18.57 -20.12
C TYR A 1031 -3.88 19.45 -20.28
N GLN A 1032 -3.07 19.60 -19.23
CA GLN A 1032 -1.78 20.30 -19.33
C GLN A 1032 -0.82 19.61 -20.32
N ALA A 1033 -0.77 18.28 -20.35
CA ALA A 1033 0.05 17.54 -21.32
C ALA A 1033 -0.44 17.78 -22.77
N ILE A 1034 -1.75 17.73 -23.01
CA ILE A 1034 -2.34 18.04 -24.32
C ILE A 1034 -2.07 19.49 -24.72
N GLN A 1035 -2.14 20.46 -23.79
CA GLN A 1035 -1.76 21.86 -24.03
C GLN A 1035 -0.28 22.05 -24.36
N ARG A 1036 0.62 21.18 -23.88
CA ARG A 1036 2.05 21.24 -24.19
C ARG A 1036 2.38 20.67 -25.58
N TYR A 1037 1.78 19.54 -25.96
CA TYR A 1037 2.21 18.74 -27.11
C TYR A 1037 1.31 18.83 -28.36
N SER A 1038 0.13 19.46 -28.26
CA SER A 1038 -0.79 19.62 -29.40
C SER A 1038 -0.65 20.98 -30.10
N PRO A 1039 -0.80 21.06 -31.43
CA PRO A 1039 -1.17 19.98 -32.37
C PRO A 1039 0.03 19.29 -33.06
N HIS A 1040 1.26 19.65 -32.74
CA HIS A 1040 2.44 19.25 -33.53
C HIS A 1040 2.93 17.83 -33.25
N VAL A 1041 2.74 17.31 -32.04
CA VAL A 1041 3.01 15.91 -31.70
C VAL A 1041 1.71 15.11 -31.72
N VAL A 1042 0.80 15.40 -30.78
CA VAL A 1042 -0.52 14.74 -30.70
C VAL A 1042 -1.34 15.15 -31.92
N ALA A 1043 -1.69 14.16 -32.75
CA ALA A 1043 -2.53 14.33 -33.92
C ALA A 1043 -4.01 14.17 -33.56
N GLU A 1044 -4.36 13.08 -32.85
CA GLU A 1044 -5.73 12.70 -32.49
C GLU A 1044 -5.75 11.95 -31.14
N GLN A 1045 -6.91 11.87 -30.49
CA GLN A 1045 -7.12 11.09 -29.26
C GLN A 1045 -8.41 10.27 -29.37
N PHE A 1046 -8.46 9.06 -28.83
CA PHE A 1046 -9.59 8.13 -28.99
C PHE A 1046 -10.01 7.48 -27.66
N PHE A 1047 -11.31 7.44 -27.42
CA PHE A 1047 -11.96 6.98 -26.19
C PHE A 1047 -13.27 6.24 -26.51
N GLY A 1048 -13.92 5.66 -25.51
CA GLY A 1048 -15.19 4.93 -25.59
C GLY A 1048 -16.13 5.33 -24.45
N HIS A 1049 -16.60 4.33 -23.69
CA HIS A 1049 -17.31 4.43 -22.40
C HIS A 1049 -18.76 4.92 -22.47
N THR A 1050 -19.07 6.00 -23.22
CA THR A 1050 -20.45 6.53 -23.24
C THR A 1050 -21.37 5.82 -24.22
N HIS A 1051 -20.82 4.88 -25.00
CA HIS A 1051 -21.46 4.08 -26.05
C HIS A 1051 -22.00 4.90 -27.25
N ARG A 1052 -21.85 6.22 -27.21
CA ARG A 1052 -22.50 7.19 -28.09
C ARG A 1052 -21.51 7.85 -29.02
N ASP A 1053 -21.97 8.27 -30.19
CA ASP A 1053 -21.13 9.01 -31.12
C ASP A 1053 -20.90 10.44 -30.60
N GLU A 1054 -19.74 10.68 -29.99
CA GLU A 1054 -19.40 11.93 -29.29
C GLU A 1054 -17.97 12.41 -29.59
N PHE A 1055 -17.68 13.67 -29.25
CA PHE A 1055 -16.34 14.23 -29.30
C PHE A 1055 -16.17 15.32 -28.24
N ALA A 1056 -14.91 15.62 -27.89
CA ALA A 1056 -14.56 16.74 -27.00
C ALA A 1056 -13.39 17.55 -27.57
N LEU A 1057 -13.37 18.86 -27.27
CA LEU A 1057 -12.41 19.82 -27.80
C LEU A 1057 -11.52 20.39 -26.70
N TYR A 1058 -10.23 20.38 -26.99
CA TYR A 1058 -9.15 20.82 -26.13
C TYR A 1058 -8.65 22.18 -26.62
N TYR A 1059 -8.41 23.11 -25.69
CA TYR A 1059 -8.03 24.50 -25.99
C TYR A 1059 -6.67 24.85 -25.39
N GLY A 1060 -5.93 25.71 -26.07
CA GLY A 1060 -4.75 26.39 -25.52
C GLY A 1060 -5.12 27.47 -24.49
N PRO A 1061 -4.11 28.13 -23.89
CA PRO A 1061 -4.34 29.18 -22.89
C PRO A 1061 -5.17 30.35 -23.44
N GLY A 1062 -6.29 30.67 -22.78
CA GLY A 1062 -7.15 31.81 -23.10
C GLY A 1062 -8.62 31.42 -23.27
N ALA A 1063 -9.37 32.20 -24.06
CA ALA A 1063 -10.77 31.94 -24.33
C ALA A 1063 -10.95 30.71 -25.26
N LYS A 1064 -12.05 29.97 -25.07
CA LYS A 1064 -12.45 28.86 -25.94
C LYS A 1064 -12.94 29.40 -27.29
N SER A 1065 -12.09 29.39 -28.30
CA SER A 1065 -12.36 29.93 -29.64
C SER A 1065 -11.82 29.03 -30.74
N THR A 1066 -12.25 29.24 -31.98
CA THR A 1066 -11.76 28.57 -33.20
C THR A 1066 -10.22 28.58 -33.28
N GLN A 1067 -9.59 29.71 -32.96
CA GLN A 1067 -8.14 29.89 -33.06
C GLN A 1067 -7.37 29.22 -31.92
N ASN A 1068 -8.02 29.02 -30.76
CA ASN A 1068 -7.41 28.41 -29.58
C ASN A 1068 -7.72 26.92 -29.45
N ALA A 1069 -8.57 26.32 -30.29
CA ALA A 1069 -8.81 24.88 -30.32
C ALA A 1069 -7.58 24.14 -30.88
N ILE A 1070 -7.01 23.22 -30.10
CA ILE A 1070 -5.69 22.60 -30.38
C ILE A 1070 -5.74 21.07 -30.58
N ALA A 1071 -6.74 20.36 -30.05
CA ALA A 1071 -6.89 18.92 -30.24
C ALA A 1071 -8.35 18.48 -30.12
N THR A 1072 -8.66 17.36 -30.76
CA THR A 1072 -9.95 16.66 -30.70
C THR A 1072 -9.75 15.36 -29.92
N ALA A 1073 -10.75 14.98 -29.13
CA ALA A 1073 -10.91 13.64 -28.59
C ALA A 1073 -12.15 13.02 -29.20
N TRP A 1074 -12.00 11.85 -29.81
CA TRP A 1074 -13.05 11.12 -30.51
C TRP A 1074 -13.56 10.00 -29.62
N ILE A 1075 -14.84 10.04 -29.26
CA ILE A 1075 -15.47 9.00 -28.47
C ILE A 1075 -16.15 8.02 -29.44
N GLY A 1076 -15.81 6.74 -29.33
CA GLY A 1076 -16.26 5.66 -30.19
C GLY A 1076 -17.75 5.35 -30.02
N PRO A 1077 -18.46 4.94 -31.08
CA PRO A 1077 -19.78 4.36 -30.93
C PRO A 1077 -19.60 2.94 -30.40
N SER A 1078 -20.45 2.50 -29.47
CA SER A 1078 -20.35 1.11 -29.00
C SER A 1078 -20.72 0.10 -30.09
N VAL A 1079 -20.05 -1.04 -30.09
CA VAL A 1079 -20.55 -2.24 -30.78
C VAL A 1079 -21.78 -2.79 -30.03
N THR A 1080 -21.83 -2.69 -28.70
CA THR A 1080 -23.01 -3.12 -27.93
C THR A 1080 -24.28 -2.31 -28.26
N PRO A 1081 -25.45 -2.96 -28.36
CA PRO A 1081 -26.75 -2.29 -28.32
C PRO A 1081 -27.07 -1.65 -26.97
N TYR A 1082 -26.39 -2.08 -25.89
CA TYR A 1082 -26.66 -1.63 -24.54
C TYR A 1082 -26.38 -0.11 -24.41
N HIS A 1083 -27.28 0.75 -23.94
CA HIS A 1083 -28.73 0.55 -23.88
C HIS A 1083 -29.43 1.55 -24.79
N ASP A 1084 -30.52 1.09 -25.42
CA ASP A 1084 -31.39 1.83 -26.33
C ASP A 1084 -30.66 2.36 -27.58
N LEU A 1085 -29.62 1.64 -28.03
CA LEU A 1085 -28.77 1.98 -29.16
C LEU A 1085 -28.77 0.88 -30.23
N ASN A 1086 -28.56 1.27 -31.49
CA ASN A 1086 -28.16 0.32 -32.53
C ASN A 1086 -26.68 -0.07 -32.31
N PRO A 1087 -26.25 -1.31 -32.60
CA PRO A 1087 -24.84 -1.66 -32.64
C PRO A 1087 -24.15 -0.90 -33.78
N GLY A 1088 -22.92 -0.43 -33.53
CA GLY A 1088 -22.18 0.38 -34.50
C GLY A 1088 -20.66 0.25 -34.39
N PHE A 1089 -19.97 0.77 -35.41
CA PHE A 1089 -18.52 0.91 -35.41
C PHE A 1089 -18.11 2.09 -36.29
N ARG A 1090 -16.84 2.49 -36.20
CA ARG A 1090 -16.33 3.72 -36.83
C ARG A 1090 -15.12 3.40 -37.72
N VAL A 1091 -15.08 3.98 -38.92
CA VAL A 1091 -13.93 3.95 -39.82
C VAL A 1091 -13.46 5.38 -40.06
N TYR A 1092 -12.17 5.63 -39.86
CA TYR A 1092 -11.53 6.90 -40.18
C TYR A 1092 -10.81 6.83 -41.52
N LYS A 1093 -10.89 7.91 -42.31
CA LYS A 1093 -9.98 8.18 -43.42
C LYS A 1093 -8.87 9.09 -42.90
N VAL A 1094 -7.63 8.62 -42.89
CA VAL A 1094 -6.50 9.25 -42.18
C VAL A 1094 -5.36 9.53 -43.15
N ASP A 1095 -4.76 10.72 -43.13
CA ASP A 1095 -3.58 11.01 -43.96
C ASP A 1095 -2.35 10.26 -43.45
N SER A 1096 -1.67 9.52 -44.33
CA SER A 1096 -0.55 8.62 -44.01
C SER A 1096 0.74 9.29 -43.52
N LYS A 1097 0.77 10.63 -43.39
CA LYS A 1097 1.93 11.39 -42.92
C LYS A 1097 1.61 12.33 -41.77
N THR A 1098 0.45 13.00 -41.79
CA THR A 1098 0.02 13.80 -40.63
C THR A 1098 -0.69 12.96 -39.58
N TRP A 1099 -1.24 11.81 -39.96
CA TRP A 1099 -2.07 10.98 -39.08
C TRP A 1099 -3.27 11.75 -38.52
N ASN A 1100 -3.68 12.82 -39.21
CA ASN A 1100 -4.90 13.56 -38.90
C ASN A 1100 -6.09 13.00 -39.68
N ILE A 1101 -7.27 13.08 -39.07
CA ILE A 1101 -8.50 12.54 -39.63
C ILE A 1101 -9.05 13.47 -40.71
N PHE A 1102 -9.29 12.92 -41.90
CA PHE A 1102 -9.92 13.60 -43.03
C PHE A 1102 -11.41 13.25 -43.15
N ASP A 1103 -11.84 12.06 -42.75
CA ASP A 1103 -13.26 11.77 -42.59
C ASP A 1103 -13.49 10.74 -41.47
N SER A 1104 -14.66 10.79 -40.88
CA SER A 1104 -15.12 9.90 -39.80
C SER A 1104 -16.45 9.31 -40.24
N GLN A 1105 -16.49 8.00 -40.45
CA GLN A 1105 -17.59 7.27 -41.06
C GLN A 1105 -18.13 6.25 -40.05
N THR A 1106 -19.34 6.49 -39.53
CA THR A 1106 -20.00 5.58 -38.58
C THR A 1106 -20.94 4.65 -39.33
N TYR A 1107 -20.86 3.35 -39.04
CA TYR A 1107 -21.68 2.30 -39.60
C TYR A 1107 -22.52 1.66 -38.50
N ILE A 1108 -23.79 1.37 -38.80
CA ILE A 1108 -24.74 0.77 -37.83
C ILE A 1108 -25.52 -0.37 -38.48
N ALA A 1109 -26.10 -1.24 -37.64
CA ALA A 1109 -27.20 -2.12 -38.04
C ALA A 1109 -28.47 -1.76 -37.25
N ASP A 1110 -29.58 -1.50 -37.95
CA ASP A 1110 -30.83 -1.06 -37.34
C ASP A 1110 -31.58 -2.22 -36.66
N LEU A 1111 -31.48 -2.32 -35.34
CA LEU A 1111 -32.09 -3.40 -34.55
C LEU A 1111 -33.62 -3.38 -34.56
N SER A 1112 -34.27 -2.29 -35.01
CA SER A 1112 -35.73 -2.33 -35.22
C SER A 1112 -36.14 -3.35 -36.30
N GLN A 1113 -35.19 -3.75 -37.16
CA GLN A 1113 -35.35 -4.77 -38.19
C GLN A 1113 -34.96 -6.18 -37.74
N ALA A 1114 -34.41 -6.37 -36.53
CA ALA A 1114 -33.80 -7.63 -36.10
C ALA A 1114 -34.75 -8.83 -36.14
N ALA A 1115 -36.02 -8.63 -35.75
CA ALA A 1115 -37.07 -9.65 -35.88
C ALA A 1115 -37.35 -10.09 -37.34
N SER A 1116 -37.15 -9.19 -38.31
CA SER A 1116 -37.29 -9.53 -39.74
C SER A 1116 -36.09 -10.33 -40.26
N TRP A 1117 -34.89 -10.10 -39.73
CA TRP A 1117 -33.70 -10.88 -40.05
C TRP A 1117 -33.81 -12.30 -39.51
N ASP A 1118 -34.30 -12.49 -38.28
CA ASP A 1118 -34.60 -13.81 -37.73
C ASP A 1118 -35.68 -14.55 -38.52
N ALA A 1119 -36.80 -13.88 -38.85
CA ALA A 1119 -37.90 -14.48 -39.61
C ALA A 1119 -37.52 -14.90 -41.04
N SER A 1120 -36.53 -14.24 -41.64
CA SER A 1120 -36.02 -14.55 -42.99
C SER A 1120 -34.73 -15.39 -43.01
N GLY A 1121 -34.09 -15.57 -41.85
CA GLY A 1121 -32.77 -16.21 -41.75
C GLY A 1121 -31.60 -15.35 -42.27
N SER A 1122 -31.77 -14.04 -42.42
CA SER A 1122 -30.75 -13.13 -42.95
C SER A 1122 -29.77 -12.65 -41.86
N SER A 1123 -28.65 -12.05 -42.30
CA SER A 1123 -27.73 -11.28 -41.45
C SER A 1123 -28.25 -9.86 -41.19
N PRO A 1124 -27.68 -9.14 -40.21
CA PRO A 1124 -27.90 -7.71 -40.02
C PRO A 1124 -27.58 -6.89 -41.28
N ASN A 1125 -28.38 -5.86 -41.54
CA ASN A 1125 -28.16 -4.94 -42.64
C ASN A 1125 -27.28 -3.75 -42.20
N TRP A 1126 -25.98 -4.02 -42.05
CA TRP A 1126 -24.98 -3.00 -41.79
C TRP A 1126 -24.90 -1.99 -42.93
N HIS A 1127 -24.97 -0.70 -42.60
CA HIS A 1127 -24.93 0.39 -43.56
C HIS A 1127 -24.22 1.62 -42.98
N LEU A 1128 -23.76 2.52 -43.86
CA LEU A 1128 -23.21 3.81 -43.45
C LEU A 1128 -24.34 4.66 -42.85
N GLU A 1129 -24.19 5.08 -41.60
CA GLU A 1129 -25.09 6.03 -40.96
C GLU A 1129 -24.80 7.46 -41.46
N TYR A 1130 -23.54 7.88 -41.38
CA TYR A 1130 -23.10 9.18 -41.85
C TYR A 1130 -21.58 9.26 -42.09
N SER A 1131 -21.17 10.21 -42.93
CA SER A 1131 -19.83 10.78 -43.00
C SER A 1131 -19.83 12.11 -42.27
N ALA A 1132 -18.94 12.31 -41.29
CA ALA A 1132 -18.86 13.56 -40.53
C ALA A 1132 -18.53 14.76 -41.42
N ARG A 1133 -17.64 14.58 -42.42
CA ARG A 1133 -17.36 15.61 -43.42
C ARG A 1133 -18.59 15.99 -44.22
N GLN A 1134 -19.37 15.00 -44.67
CA GLN A 1134 -20.57 15.25 -45.48
C GLN A 1134 -21.67 15.92 -44.65
N ALA A 1135 -21.96 15.38 -43.46
CA ALA A 1135 -23.04 15.85 -42.60
C ALA A 1135 -22.80 17.26 -42.07
N TYR A 1136 -21.66 17.49 -41.40
CA TYR A 1136 -21.40 18.78 -40.75
C TYR A 1136 -20.73 19.79 -41.68
N GLY A 1137 -20.12 19.35 -42.79
CA GLY A 1137 -19.57 20.24 -43.82
C GLY A 1137 -20.61 21.13 -44.49
N ALA A 1138 -21.89 20.75 -44.45
CA ALA A 1138 -23.01 21.58 -44.90
C ALA A 1138 -23.24 22.82 -44.01
N PHE A 1139 -22.96 22.71 -42.70
CA PHE A 1139 -23.17 23.79 -41.73
C PHE A 1139 -21.87 24.53 -41.38
N ALA A 1140 -20.74 23.85 -41.40
CA ALA A 1140 -19.40 24.40 -41.24
C ALA A 1140 -18.52 24.01 -42.45
N PRO A 1141 -18.44 24.84 -43.50
CA PRO A 1141 -17.72 24.48 -44.72
C PRO A 1141 -16.24 24.12 -44.51
N ILE A 1142 -15.79 23.06 -45.19
CA ILE A 1142 -14.41 22.55 -45.12
C ILE A 1142 -13.91 22.12 -46.51
N ALA A 1143 -12.68 22.50 -46.84
CA ALA A 1143 -12.04 22.10 -48.09
C ALA A 1143 -11.65 20.61 -48.06
N VAL A 1144 -11.70 19.95 -49.23
CA VAL A 1144 -11.39 18.52 -49.40
C VAL A 1144 -9.99 18.14 -48.89
N ASN A 1145 -9.03 19.06 -48.98
CA ASN A 1145 -7.64 18.86 -48.58
C ASN A 1145 -7.32 19.31 -47.13
N GLN A 1146 -8.32 19.63 -46.31
CA GLN A 1146 -8.15 20.01 -44.90
C GLN A 1146 -8.68 18.93 -43.95
N PRO A 1147 -7.98 18.55 -42.87
CA PRO A 1147 -8.47 17.57 -41.90
C PRO A 1147 -9.61 18.13 -41.02
N LEU A 1148 -10.35 17.23 -40.35
CA LEU A 1148 -11.41 17.52 -39.38
C LEU A 1148 -10.82 18.03 -38.05
N SER A 1149 -10.12 19.17 -38.12
CA SER A 1149 -9.35 19.74 -37.02
C SER A 1149 -10.23 20.23 -35.86
N ALA A 1150 -9.63 20.40 -34.68
CA ALA A 1150 -10.30 20.96 -33.50
C ALA A 1150 -10.93 22.34 -33.77
N SER A 1151 -10.27 23.20 -34.57
CA SER A 1151 -10.82 24.48 -35.02
C SER A 1151 -12.07 24.31 -35.88
N TRP A 1152 -12.11 23.31 -36.76
CA TRP A 1152 -13.28 23.01 -37.58
C TRP A 1152 -14.44 22.49 -36.71
N TRP A 1153 -14.17 21.54 -35.82
CA TRP A 1153 -15.18 21.06 -34.86
C TRP A 1153 -15.70 22.15 -33.92
N HIS A 1154 -14.86 23.11 -33.52
CA HIS A 1154 -15.33 24.29 -32.79
C HIS A 1154 -16.34 25.09 -33.63
N ASN A 1155 -16.10 25.27 -34.93
CA ASN A 1155 -17.07 25.92 -35.83
C ASN A 1155 -18.35 25.08 -36.01
N VAL A 1156 -18.26 23.74 -36.02
CA VAL A 1156 -19.45 22.86 -35.97
C VAL A 1156 -20.25 23.10 -34.70
N THR A 1157 -19.61 23.22 -33.52
CA THR A 1157 -20.32 23.56 -32.29
C THR A 1157 -20.93 24.97 -32.30
N ASN A 1158 -20.31 25.95 -32.99
CA ASN A 1158 -20.92 27.28 -33.21
C ASN A 1158 -22.17 27.21 -34.11
N ALA A 1159 -22.18 26.30 -35.10
CA ALA A 1159 -23.37 26.02 -35.89
C ALA A 1159 -24.48 25.40 -35.01
N PHE A 1160 -24.17 24.49 -34.09
CA PHE A 1160 -25.15 23.92 -33.16
C PHE A 1160 -25.81 24.95 -32.23
N GLU A 1161 -25.15 26.08 -31.92
CA GLU A 1161 -25.73 27.17 -31.11
C GLU A 1161 -26.71 28.06 -31.89
N SER A 1162 -26.70 27.97 -33.22
CA SER A 1162 -27.38 28.91 -34.13
C SER A 1162 -28.25 28.24 -35.20
N ASN A 1163 -28.16 26.92 -35.32
CA ASN A 1163 -28.90 26.11 -36.29
C ASN A 1163 -29.36 24.79 -35.62
N ASP A 1164 -30.67 24.71 -35.38
CA ASP A 1164 -31.30 23.57 -34.73
C ASP A 1164 -31.20 22.28 -35.57
N GLU A 1165 -31.28 22.37 -36.90
CA GLU A 1165 -31.15 21.21 -37.80
C GLU A 1165 -29.78 20.55 -37.65
N ALA A 1166 -28.72 21.36 -37.58
CA ALA A 1166 -27.35 20.88 -37.35
C ALA A 1166 -27.21 20.14 -36.01
N PHE A 1167 -27.78 20.70 -34.93
CA PHE A 1167 -27.75 20.06 -33.61
C PHE A 1167 -28.61 18.79 -33.56
N GLN A 1168 -29.82 18.80 -34.12
CA GLN A 1168 -30.70 17.61 -34.18
C GLN A 1168 -30.08 16.49 -35.01
N GLN A 1169 -29.37 16.81 -36.09
CA GLN A 1169 -28.64 15.83 -36.88
C GLN A 1169 -27.48 15.21 -36.08
N PHE A 1170 -26.71 16.01 -35.34
CA PHE A 1170 -25.74 15.47 -34.38
C PHE A 1170 -26.41 14.59 -33.32
N TYR A 1171 -27.49 15.07 -32.72
CA TYR A 1171 -28.17 14.38 -31.63
C TYR A 1171 -28.73 13.01 -32.06
N LYS A 1172 -29.20 12.90 -33.30
CA LYS A 1172 -29.59 11.63 -33.93
C LYS A 1172 -28.42 10.66 -34.05
N TYR A 1173 -27.28 11.11 -34.61
CA TYR A 1173 -26.10 10.26 -34.81
C TYR A 1173 -25.42 9.86 -33.48
N ARG A 1174 -25.43 10.75 -32.48
CA ARG A 1174 -25.05 10.45 -31.10
C ARG A 1174 -25.82 9.26 -30.52
N GLY A 1175 -27.09 9.11 -30.91
CA GLY A 1175 -27.94 7.95 -30.58
C GLY A 1175 -27.83 6.76 -31.55
N LYS A 1176 -26.83 6.73 -32.46
CA LYS A 1176 -26.70 5.72 -33.53
C LYS A 1176 -27.99 5.51 -34.32
N SER A 1177 -28.74 6.60 -34.54
CA SER A 1177 -30.06 6.63 -35.18
C SER A 1177 -31.10 5.68 -34.57
N ALA A 1178 -30.93 5.26 -33.31
CA ALA A 1178 -31.93 4.47 -32.60
C ALA A 1178 -33.16 5.33 -32.29
N ASN A 1179 -34.34 4.87 -32.69
CA ASN A 1179 -35.63 5.53 -32.45
C ASN A 1179 -36.08 5.48 -30.97
N LEU A 1180 -35.16 5.18 -30.06
CA LEU A 1180 -35.34 5.11 -28.61
C LEU A 1180 -34.56 6.21 -27.88
N ALA A 1181 -33.76 7.00 -28.60
CA ALA A 1181 -33.08 8.15 -28.02
C ALA A 1181 -34.11 9.10 -27.36
N PRO A 1182 -33.89 9.50 -26.09
CA PRO A 1182 -34.58 10.64 -25.48
C PRO A 1182 -34.76 11.79 -26.47
N ALA A 1183 -35.97 12.33 -26.65
CA ALA A 1183 -36.12 13.55 -27.45
C ALA A 1183 -35.33 14.69 -26.79
N CYS A 1184 -34.85 15.67 -27.56
CA CYS A 1184 -34.24 16.83 -26.95
C CYS A 1184 -34.32 18.12 -27.78
N ALA A 1185 -35.14 19.05 -27.32
CA ALA A 1185 -35.54 20.24 -28.05
C ALA A 1185 -34.43 21.29 -28.18
N ALA A 1186 -34.48 21.99 -29.32
CA ALA A 1186 -33.69 23.18 -29.64
C ALA A 1186 -33.65 24.22 -28.50
N GLY A 1187 -32.47 24.80 -28.26
CA GLY A 1187 -32.26 25.88 -27.29
C GLY A 1187 -32.51 25.52 -25.82
N SER A 1188 -32.84 24.26 -25.52
CA SER A 1188 -33.07 23.77 -24.16
C SER A 1188 -31.80 23.79 -23.30
N THR A 1189 -31.94 23.52 -22.00
CA THR A 1189 -30.80 23.24 -21.10
C THR A 1189 -29.92 22.13 -21.67
N CYS A 1190 -30.57 21.12 -22.24
CA CYS A 1190 -29.95 19.95 -22.84
C CYS A 1190 -28.96 20.30 -23.95
N THR A 1191 -29.40 21.12 -24.91
CA THR A 1191 -28.58 21.57 -26.05
C THR A 1191 -27.35 22.34 -25.56
N LYS A 1192 -27.55 23.22 -24.59
CA LYS A 1192 -26.49 24.05 -23.99
C LYS A 1192 -25.47 23.22 -23.22
N GLU A 1193 -25.93 22.23 -22.45
CA GLU A 1193 -25.05 21.31 -21.71
C GLU A 1193 -24.23 20.43 -22.66
N LEU A 1194 -24.82 19.83 -23.70
CA LEU A 1194 -24.05 19.05 -24.68
C LEU A 1194 -23.04 19.90 -25.46
N ILE A 1195 -23.44 21.07 -25.97
CA ILE A 1195 -22.50 21.97 -26.70
C ILE A 1195 -21.34 22.40 -25.79
N CYS A 1196 -21.60 22.66 -24.51
CA CYS A 1196 -20.52 22.95 -23.56
C CYS A 1196 -19.64 21.72 -23.27
N ASN A 1197 -20.21 20.53 -23.10
CA ASN A 1197 -19.44 19.30 -22.88
C ASN A 1197 -18.54 18.97 -24.07
N MET A 1198 -18.99 19.18 -25.32
CA MET A 1198 -18.14 19.11 -26.51
C MET A 1198 -16.97 20.11 -26.48
N ARG A 1199 -17.07 21.18 -25.68
CA ARG A 1199 -16.03 22.21 -25.50
C ARG A 1199 -15.33 22.10 -24.13
N ALA A 1200 -15.50 21.00 -23.39
CA ALA A 1200 -14.86 20.76 -22.11
C ALA A 1200 -13.62 19.86 -22.29
N GLY A 1201 -12.43 20.45 -22.42
CA GLY A 1201 -11.16 19.70 -22.54
C GLY A 1201 -10.71 18.99 -21.26
N GLN A 1202 -11.43 19.19 -20.15
CA GLN A 1202 -11.20 18.57 -18.85
C GLN A 1202 -12.55 18.43 -18.13
N SER A 1203 -12.67 17.46 -17.22
CA SER A 1203 -13.92 17.12 -16.56
C SER A 1203 -14.50 18.22 -15.66
N SER A 1204 -13.65 19.13 -15.16
CA SER A 1204 -14.09 20.32 -14.44
C SER A 1204 -14.71 21.42 -15.31
N ASP A 1205 -14.49 21.38 -16.63
CA ASP A 1205 -15.07 22.32 -17.59
C ASP A 1205 -16.45 21.87 -18.11
N ALA A 1206 -16.88 20.64 -17.80
CA ALA A 1206 -18.15 20.08 -18.23
C ALA A 1206 -19.32 20.85 -17.57
N CYS A 1207 -20.33 21.23 -18.36
CA CYS A 1207 -21.40 22.11 -17.89
C CYS A 1207 -22.58 21.39 -17.22
N ALA A 1208 -22.49 20.09 -16.97
CA ALA A 1208 -23.57 19.33 -16.31
C ALA A 1208 -24.00 20.03 -15.01
N SER A 1209 -25.24 20.51 -14.95
CA SER A 1209 -25.68 21.40 -13.89
C SER A 1209 -25.89 20.66 -12.55
N THR A 1210 -24.84 20.59 -11.73
CA THR A 1210 -24.85 20.00 -10.37
C THR A 1210 -25.86 20.62 -9.39
N LYS A 1211 -26.56 21.68 -9.78
CA LYS A 1211 -27.73 22.22 -9.07
C LYS A 1211 -29.00 21.41 -9.37
N ARG A 1212 -29.16 20.24 -8.73
CA ARG A 1212 -30.51 19.77 -8.39
C ARG A 1212 -31.22 20.94 -7.69
N LYS A 1213 -32.31 21.48 -8.25
CA LYS A 1213 -33.01 22.63 -7.64
C LYS A 1213 -33.50 22.27 -6.24
N VAL A 1214 -32.77 22.74 -5.22
CA VAL A 1214 -33.26 22.89 -3.85
C VAL A 1214 -34.04 24.20 -3.83
N SER A 1215 -35.30 24.13 -4.24
CA SER A 1215 -36.24 25.22 -3.98
C SER A 1215 -36.49 25.28 -2.47
N LYS A 1216 -35.90 26.26 -1.78
CA LYS A 1216 -36.37 26.66 -0.46
C LYS A 1216 -37.88 26.91 -0.54
N ARG A 1217 -38.66 26.26 0.33
CA ARG A 1217 -39.94 26.81 0.77
C ARG A 1217 -39.93 26.83 2.29
N ALA A 1218 -40.12 28.02 2.84
CA ALA A 1218 -40.28 28.22 4.27
C ALA A 1218 -41.64 27.67 4.72
N ASP A 1219 -41.67 27.24 5.97
CA ASP A 1219 -42.79 27.23 6.91
C ASP A 1219 -44.18 27.54 6.34
N ASN A 1220 -45.06 26.53 6.32
CA ASN A 1220 -46.38 26.60 6.96
C ASN A 1220 -47.09 25.25 6.97
N ASP A 1221 -47.87 25.02 8.03
CA ASP A 1221 -48.76 23.87 8.22
C ASP A 1221 -49.78 23.69 7.07
N ASN A 1222 -49.97 22.45 6.61
CA ASN A 1222 -51.15 21.64 6.97
C ASN A 1222 -51.22 20.30 6.20
N SER A 1223 -52.08 19.42 6.71
CA SER A 1223 -52.34 18.06 6.22
C SER A 1223 -52.96 17.96 4.82
N ALA A 1224 -52.72 16.79 4.19
CA ALA A 1224 -53.52 16.15 3.13
C ALA A 1224 -53.48 16.74 1.70
N ASP A 1225 -52.64 16.15 0.84
CA ASP A 1225 -53.04 15.69 -0.50
C ASP A 1225 -52.01 14.68 -1.05
N MET A 1226 -52.38 13.41 -1.26
CA MET A 1226 -51.43 12.33 -1.62
C MET A 1226 -51.53 11.87 -3.09
N THR A 1227 -52.26 12.61 -3.92
CA THR A 1227 -52.65 12.23 -5.30
C THR A 1227 -52.06 13.12 -6.40
N LYS A 1228 -51.26 14.14 -6.05
CA LYS A 1228 -50.64 15.07 -7.03
C LYS A 1228 -49.18 14.75 -7.42
N LEU A 1229 -48.66 13.58 -7.04
CA LEU A 1229 -47.35 13.11 -7.51
C LEU A 1229 -47.37 12.53 -8.94
N ASP A 1230 -48.52 12.02 -9.41
CA ASP A 1230 -48.63 11.29 -10.68
C ASP A 1230 -48.52 12.17 -11.94
N GLU A 1231 -48.88 13.45 -11.87
CA GLU A 1231 -48.85 14.35 -13.04
C GLU A 1231 -47.46 14.91 -13.36
N LEU A 1232 -46.50 14.84 -12.41
CA LEU A 1232 -45.12 15.25 -12.61
C LEU A 1232 -44.29 14.27 -13.47
N PHE A 1233 -44.78 13.05 -13.71
CA PHE A 1233 -44.05 11.99 -14.43
C PHE A 1233 -44.30 11.93 -15.95
N LYS A 1234 -45.08 12.86 -16.53
CA LYS A 1234 -45.58 12.73 -17.92
C LYS A 1234 -45.01 13.70 -18.96
N ARG A 1235 -44.15 14.66 -18.58
CA ARG A 1235 -43.47 15.57 -19.53
C ARG A 1235 -42.12 16.06 -18.98
N GLU A 1236 -41.03 15.59 -19.57
CA GLU A 1236 -39.90 16.39 -20.09
C GLU A 1236 -38.72 15.48 -20.50
N GLU A 1237 -37.80 16.04 -21.27
CA GLU A 1237 -36.84 15.33 -22.13
C GLU A 1237 -35.58 14.83 -21.38
N PRO A 1238 -35.20 13.53 -21.51
CA PRO A 1238 -34.03 13.00 -20.81
C PRO A 1238 -32.68 13.48 -21.36
N HIS A 1239 -31.90 14.16 -20.53
CA HIS A 1239 -30.48 14.41 -20.78
C HIS A 1239 -29.58 13.77 -19.70
N PRO A 1240 -28.31 13.47 -20.04
CA PRO A 1240 -27.53 12.46 -19.34
C PRO A 1240 -26.94 13.02 -18.03
N TRP A 1241 -27.13 12.28 -16.94
CA TRP A 1241 -26.49 12.46 -15.62
C TRP A 1241 -26.58 13.92 -15.08
N ASN A 1242 -27.59 14.34 -14.31
CA ASN A 1242 -27.93 13.72 -13.03
C ASN A 1242 -29.31 14.13 -12.44
N THR A 1243 -30.19 13.14 -12.20
CA THR A 1243 -31.15 13.01 -11.06
C THR A 1243 -32.42 13.87 -10.82
N LYS A 1244 -33.56 13.15 -10.73
CA LYS A 1244 -34.23 12.87 -9.43
C LYS A 1244 -35.16 11.62 -9.45
N LEU A 1245 -34.62 10.50 -8.94
CA LEU A 1245 -35.28 9.31 -8.32
C LEU A 1245 -36.05 8.28 -9.18
N CYS A 1246 -35.72 7.00 -8.89
CA CYS A 1246 -36.39 5.73 -9.29
C CYS A 1246 -36.07 5.18 -10.70
N GLY A 1247 -34.87 4.63 -10.86
CA GLY A 1247 -34.46 3.85 -12.04
C GLY A 1247 -32.94 3.75 -12.09
N LEU A 1248 -32.36 2.81 -11.35
CA LEU A 1248 -30.91 2.67 -11.20
C LEU A 1248 -30.45 1.25 -11.52
N PRO A 1249 -29.22 1.10 -12.02
CA PRO A 1249 -28.39 -0.07 -11.80
C PRO A 1249 -27.39 0.23 -10.67
N PHE A 1250 -27.70 0.48 -9.40
CA PHE A 1250 -28.64 -0.09 -8.41
C PHE A 1250 -29.15 1.07 -7.50
N ASP A 1251 -30.40 1.09 -7.01
CA ASP A 1251 -31.00 2.19 -6.19
C ASP A 1251 -30.48 2.16 -4.70
N PHE A 1252 -29.16 1.98 -4.49
CA PHE A 1252 -28.47 1.68 -3.20
C PHE A 1252 -28.91 2.53 -2.00
#